data_AF-A0A0A1WV97-F1
#
_entry.id   AF-A0A0A1WV97-F1
#
_cell.length_a   1.000
_cell.length_b   1.000
_cell.length_c   1.000
_cell.angle_alpha   90.00
_cell.angle_beta   90.00
_cell.angle_gamma   90.00
#
_symmetry.space_group_name_H-M   'P 1'
#
loop_
_entity.id
_entity.type
_entity.pdbx_description
1 polymer ?
#
loop_
_entity_poly.entity_id
_entity_poly.type
_entity_poly.pdbx_seq_one_letter_code
_entity_poly.pdbx_strand_id
1 'polypeptide(L)'
;MNNYSLGSFGKWQHKRQLGVGGFGNVDHWRNVETGQEIATKSLKENHNLSGDEIAKLKQRWRQESEWMNQLQTPYIVQGLNEKIDRPFLEYLIQKHAWLSLQPIVMEYCNEGDLRSQLLLAENTNGLIEYEVREILLALRHAIEFLHTQCRIEHRDLKPDNIVIHRTGGRRLYKLTDFGFARSTSENTMLKSIVGTRNYVAPEVLDTAEYKNTVDYWSMGIIAFELICGNLPFIPHQQLYNIIINIRKKNEKCIAITEDFNENKFEFCENIPFENRMSSVFLKYIQEWLTTALDKNYSTRGTRISPVTKERVVTFYTELDSILSQKVLKVFYLPTLTFYSYVVTPEMTLRDFRDVIKRDIGTDQFFCIFPTGHPRNQLSPTYKAIDFFVEDWQDTGDDNNPPAMMYIAQLESEYSVPTPHIPAYLKKYMNSKSELPDSLLKIIEQSTHYLLHNEQLHLEAFVCGLKEQALTAEHELFQYNTDANKLEHYFHALTEMHGRIEQFCMGIEAARQTCTVQGKRRDIFFNEWFAKANKFKAVMVELEGLKVKVSKYYRSELRRAKEMAVNKIFDELKQKDVYKLLEFRRHLDTVSNERLEVCRTAVYNCLGQREKVFLNEHLKYAYSTINSMQIEFKKLQSIVDNNLNQLHQMQNAVSQSTIEFHKALIEIYVNGNGHSTYLSQDGDSPIIVNGTSDLASSINELFQYPVQSLIDEATERMLQMDIDDDINKHNDLPATIAD
;
A
#
# COMPACT_ATOMS: atom_id res chain seq x y z
N MET A 1 18.45 44.40 1.75
CA MET A 1 19.53 43.54 1.19
C MET A 1 20.86 44.25 1.44
N ASN A 2 21.61 43.85 2.46
CA ASN A 2 23.01 44.24 2.64
C ASN A 2 23.87 42.99 2.46
N ASN A 3 24.54 42.90 1.31
CA ASN A 3 25.52 41.86 0.99
C ASN A 3 26.77 42.06 1.85
N TYR A 4 26.83 41.43 3.01
CA TYR A 4 28.10 41.13 3.65
C TYR A 4 28.78 40.01 2.84
N SER A 5 30.01 40.25 2.39
CA SER A 5 30.84 39.25 1.73
C SER A 5 30.90 37.98 2.60
N LEU A 6 30.34 36.87 2.10
CA LEU A 6 30.47 35.56 2.72
C LEU A 6 31.97 35.24 2.87
N GLY A 7 32.43 35.00 4.10
CA GLY A 7 33.83 34.70 4.36
C GLY A 7 34.27 33.42 3.65
N SER A 8 35.48 33.41 3.09
CA SER A 8 36.11 32.21 2.52
C SER A 8 37.50 32.04 3.09
N PHE A 9 37.98 30.80 3.18
CA PHE A 9 39.34 30.49 3.57
C PHE A 9 39.84 29.28 2.78
N GLY A 10 40.90 29.46 2.00
CA GLY A 10 41.40 28.43 1.10
C GLY A 10 40.28 27.95 0.16
N LYS A 11 39.97 26.64 0.21
CA LYS A 11 38.94 25.98 -0.59
C LYS A 11 37.55 25.96 0.07
N TRP A 12 37.43 26.48 1.29
CA TRP A 12 36.18 26.50 2.04
C TRP A 12 35.43 27.82 1.85
N GLN A 13 34.19 27.71 1.43
CA GLN A 13 33.26 28.82 1.29
C GLN A 13 32.20 28.75 2.38
N HIS A 14 32.05 29.83 3.16
CA HIS A 14 30.89 29.98 4.06
C HIS A 14 29.64 30.16 3.21
N LYS A 15 28.59 29.38 3.48
CA LYS A 15 27.35 29.40 2.70
C LYS A 15 26.26 30.19 3.40
N ARG A 16 25.97 29.83 4.65
CA ARG A 16 24.94 30.49 5.49
C ARG A 16 25.15 30.14 6.95
N GLN A 17 24.58 30.96 7.83
CA GLN A 17 24.37 30.60 9.22
C GLN A 17 23.13 29.69 9.32
N LEU A 18 23.26 28.55 10.00
CA LEU A 18 22.18 27.56 10.17
C LEU A 18 21.32 27.84 11.39
N GLY A 19 21.93 28.37 12.46
CA GLY A 19 21.21 28.67 13.69
C GLY A 19 21.97 29.60 14.63
N VAL A 20 21.23 30.36 15.42
CA VAL A 20 21.73 31.22 16.50
C VAL A 20 20.96 30.84 17.77
N GLY A 21 21.53 29.96 18.58
CA GLY A 21 20.90 29.43 19.80
C GLY A 21 21.56 29.92 21.09
N GLY A 22 21.05 29.46 22.24
CA GLY A 22 21.65 29.70 23.55
C GLY A 22 23.06 29.09 23.72
N PHE A 23 23.41 28.10 22.89
CA PHE A 23 24.69 27.36 22.95
C PHE A 23 25.75 27.88 21.98
N GLY A 24 25.42 28.81 21.08
CA GLY A 24 26.36 29.33 20.10
C GLY A 24 25.80 29.50 18.69
N ASN A 25 26.70 29.83 17.77
CA ASN A 25 26.43 30.01 16.35
C ASN A 25 26.78 28.72 15.59
N VAL A 26 25.90 28.29 14.69
CA VAL A 26 26.16 27.16 13.77
C VAL A 26 26.26 27.68 12.35
N ASP A 27 27.36 27.41 11.67
CA ASP A 27 27.66 27.88 10.31
C ASP A 27 27.83 26.72 9.33
N HIS A 28 27.27 26.87 8.11
CA HIS A 28 27.45 25.94 7.00
C HIS A 28 28.63 26.36 6.11
N TRP A 29 29.54 25.41 5.87
CA TRP A 29 30.67 25.57 4.96
C TRP A 29 30.67 24.50 3.88
N ARG A 30 31.13 24.86 2.68
CA ARG A 30 31.33 23.94 1.56
C ARG A 30 32.73 24.05 1.00
N ASN A 31 33.38 22.91 0.83
CA ASN A 31 34.62 22.81 0.08
C ASN A 31 34.30 22.81 -1.41
N VAL A 32 34.80 23.81 -2.14
CA VAL A 32 34.45 24.00 -3.56
C VAL A 32 35.11 22.98 -4.50
N GLU A 33 36.18 22.31 -4.05
CA GLU A 33 36.90 21.31 -4.85
C GLU A 33 36.35 19.91 -4.63
N THR A 34 36.17 19.49 -3.37
CA THR A 34 35.69 18.14 -3.05
C THR A 34 34.16 18.04 -3.04
N GLY A 35 33.46 19.17 -2.98
CA GLY A 35 32.02 19.22 -2.76
C GLY A 35 31.58 18.89 -1.33
N GLN A 36 32.52 18.62 -0.42
CA GLN A 36 32.21 18.29 0.98
C GLN A 36 31.53 19.48 1.68
N GLU A 37 30.44 19.20 2.40
CA GLU A 37 29.71 20.18 3.21
C GLU A 37 29.79 19.82 4.70
N ILE A 38 29.96 20.83 5.55
CA ILE A 38 30.11 20.69 7.00
C ILE A 38 29.33 21.78 7.74
N ALA A 39 29.00 21.49 9.00
CA ALA A 39 28.53 22.48 9.96
C ALA A 39 29.59 22.72 11.03
N THR A 40 29.75 23.97 11.48
CA THR A 40 30.67 24.34 12.56
C THR A 40 29.92 25.06 13.66
N LYS A 41 29.94 24.51 14.89
CA LYS A 41 29.37 25.14 16.08
C LYS A 41 30.47 25.89 16.84
N SER A 42 30.23 27.16 17.12
CA SER A 42 31.13 28.03 17.87
C SER A 42 30.38 28.75 18.97
N LEU A 43 31.05 29.00 20.10
CA LEU A 43 30.44 29.74 21.21
C LEU A 43 30.17 31.18 20.82
N LYS A 44 29.04 31.70 21.30
CA LYS A 44 28.71 33.13 21.22
C LYS A 44 29.38 33.87 22.37
N GLU A 45 30.08 34.95 22.07
CA GLU A 45 30.70 35.79 23.09
C GLU A 45 29.64 36.39 24.04
N ASN A 46 29.80 36.12 25.34
CA ASN A 46 28.96 36.70 26.38
C ASN A 46 29.82 37.16 27.56
N HIS A 47 30.08 38.47 27.62
CA HIS A 47 30.92 39.08 28.65
C HIS A 47 30.21 39.30 29.99
N ASN A 48 28.91 38.97 30.09
CA ASN A 48 28.12 39.18 31.32
C ASN A 48 28.14 37.96 32.26
N LEU A 49 28.90 36.90 31.94
CA LEU A 49 28.99 35.69 32.75
C LEU A 49 30.01 35.86 33.89
N SER A 50 29.66 35.36 35.08
CA SER A 50 30.58 35.26 36.21
C SER A 50 31.71 34.24 35.96
N GLY A 51 32.80 34.33 36.74
CA GLY A 51 33.93 33.40 36.63
C GLY A 51 33.53 31.93 36.76
N ASP A 52 32.62 31.62 37.68
CA ASP A 52 32.09 30.26 37.89
C ASP A 52 31.23 29.78 36.71
N GLU A 53 30.44 30.67 36.12
CA GLU A 53 29.64 30.36 34.92
C GLU A 53 30.54 30.10 33.71
N ILE A 54 31.60 30.88 33.54
CA ILE A 54 32.61 30.68 32.48
C ILE A 54 33.33 29.34 32.67
N ALA A 55 33.72 28.98 33.89
CA ALA A 55 34.37 27.71 34.17
C ALA A 55 33.46 26.52 33.83
N LYS A 56 32.19 26.57 34.26
CA LYS A 56 31.18 25.55 33.94
C LYS A 56 30.90 25.46 32.44
N LEU A 57 30.82 26.60 31.74
CA LEU A 57 30.63 26.65 30.29
C LEU A 57 31.80 25.99 29.55
N LYS A 58 33.04 26.31 29.95
CA LYS A 58 34.26 25.68 29.38
C LYS A 58 34.26 24.17 29.56
N GLN A 59 33.90 23.69 30.74
CA GLN A 59 33.82 22.26 31.03
C GLN A 59 32.77 21.57 30.14
N ARG A 60 31.55 22.13 30.05
CA ARG A 60 30.47 21.58 29.22
C ARG A 60 30.85 21.54 27.75
N TRP A 61 31.47 22.60 27.23
CA TRP A 61 31.88 22.67 25.83
C TRP A 61 32.94 21.62 25.46
N ARG A 62 33.94 21.42 26.33
CA ARG A 62 34.95 20.36 26.13
C ARG A 62 34.31 18.98 26.13
N GLN A 63 33.40 18.74 27.08
CA GLN A 63 32.69 17.47 27.17
C GLN A 63 31.83 17.21 25.92
N GLU A 64 31.10 18.22 25.44
CA GLU A 64 30.30 18.13 24.21
C GLU A 64 31.19 17.81 23.00
N SER A 65 32.33 18.51 22.87
CA SER A 65 33.29 18.25 21.78
C SER A 65 33.87 16.85 21.85
N GLU A 66 34.16 16.33 23.05
CA GLU A 66 34.65 14.96 23.24
C GLU A 66 33.61 13.93 22.83
N TRP A 67 32.35 14.09 23.28
CA TRP A 67 31.27 13.19 22.90
C TRP A 67 31.03 13.20 21.38
N MET A 68 30.97 14.37 20.75
CA MET A 68 30.78 14.45 19.29
C MET A 68 31.83 13.68 18.48
N ASN A 69 33.06 13.55 19.01
CA ASN A 69 34.12 12.76 18.37
C ASN A 69 34.00 11.25 18.64
N GLN A 70 33.35 10.85 19.75
CA GLN A 70 33.22 9.45 20.18
C GLN A 70 31.92 8.79 19.70
N LEU A 71 30.84 9.56 19.54
CA LEU A 71 29.53 9.04 19.15
C LEU A 71 29.54 8.66 17.66
N GLN A 72 29.57 7.36 17.38
CA GLN A 72 29.58 6.81 16.02
C GLN A 72 28.36 5.92 15.78
N THR A 73 27.30 6.51 15.21
CA THR A 73 26.05 5.83 14.84
C THR A 73 25.36 6.61 13.72
N PRO A 74 24.63 5.97 12.79
CA PRO A 74 23.93 6.67 11.72
C PRO A 74 22.82 7.62 12.19
N TYR A 75 22.36 7.50 13.45
CA TYR A 75 21.24 8.26 14.01
C TYR A 75 21.66 9.47 14.86
N ILE A 76 22.96 9.76 14.95
CA ILE A 76 23.52 10.93 15.65
C ILE A 76 24.43 11.66 14.66
N VAL A 77 24.41 12.98 14.69
CA VAL A 77 25.30 13.81 13.88
C VAL A 77 26.76 13.51 14.21
N GLN A 78 27.55 13.17 13.19
CA GLN A 78 28.95 12.81 13.34
C GLN A 78 29.86 14.03 13.51
N GLY A 79 30.76 13.99 14.50
CA GLY A 79 31.90 14.90 14.63
C GLY A 79 32.98 14.62 13.58
N LEU A 80 33.53 15.68 13.00
CA LEU A 80 34.49 15.65 11.88
C LEU A 80 35.81 16.37 12.19
N ASN A 81 36.08 16.74 13.45
CA ASN A 81 37.27 17.52 13.82
C ASN A 81 38.60 16.94 13.29
N GLU A 82 38.76 15.61 13.27
CA GLU A 82 39.98 14.94 12.79
C GLU A 82 40.01 14.74 11.26
N LYS A 83 38.91 15.02 10.55
CA LYS A 83 38.71 14.72 9.12
C LYS A 83 38.76 15.98 8.24
N ILE A 84 39.21 17.10 8.79
CA ILE A 84 39.23 18.41 8.12
C ILE A 84 40.67 18.90 8.00
N ASP A 85 40.97 19.65 6.93
CA ASP A 85 42.31 20.16 6.74
C ASP A 85 42.73 21.09 7.88
N ARG A 86 43.94 20.84 8.38
CA ARG A 86 44.50 21.55 9.53
C ARG A 86 44.55 23.07 9.35
N PRO A 87 44.92 23.63 8.17
CA PRO A 87 44.89 25.08 7.97
C PRO A 87 43.50 25.69 8.17
N PHE A 88 42.44 25.05 7.66
CA PHE A 88 41.08 25.53 7.86
C PHE A 88 40.62 25.39 9.32
N LEU A 89 40.96 24.30 10.01
CA LEU A 89 40.68 24.16 11.44
C LEU A 89 41.38 25.25 12.27
N GLU A 90 42.65 25.54 11.98
CA GLU A 90 43.40 26.63 12.64
C GLU A 90 42.77 28.00 12.37
N TYR A 91 42.29 28.25 11.14
CA TYR A 91 41.53 29.45 10.81
C TYR A 91 40.23 29.56 11.62
N LEU A 92 39.46 28.47 11.77
CA LEU A 92 38.24 28.47 12.57
C LEU A 92 38.53 28.75 14.06
N ILE A 93 39.61 28.16 14.60
CA ILE A 93 40.06 28.42 15.98
C ILE A 93 40.43 29.89 16.18
N GLN A 94 41.15 30.50 15.23
CA GLN A 94 41.51 31.92 15.29
C GLN A 94 40.27 32.82 15.19
N LYS A 95 39.35 32.50 14.30
CA LYS A 95 38.10 33.25 14.09
C LYS A 95 37.18 33.21 15.32
N HIS A 96 37.21 32.12 16.09
CA HIS A 96 36.36 31.90 17.26
C HIS A 96 37.18 31.73 18.55
N ALA A 97 38.23 32.53 18.73
CA ALA A 97 39.19 32.39 19.82
C ALA A 97 38.64 32.70 21.24
N TRP A 98 37.37 33.08 21.37
CA TRP A 98 36.76 33.38 22.67
C TRP A 98 36.87 32.19 23.63
N LEU A 99 37.33 32.47 24.85
CA LEU A 99 37.61 31.48 25.90
C LEU A 99 38.67 30.41 25.56
N SER A 100 39.39 30.55 24.44
CA SER A 100 40.41 29.60 23.94
C SER A 100 39.88 28.18 23.77
N LEU A 101 38.65 28.06 23.26
CA LEU A 101 38.00 26.78 22.98
C LEU A 101 37.95 26.51 21.48
N GLN A 102 38.10 25.24 21.10
CA GLN A 102 37.99 24.84 19.69
C GLN A 102 36.51 24.76 19.27
N PRO A 103 36.17 25.15 18.04
CA PRO A 103 34.85 24.91 17.48
C PRO A 103 34.62 23.42 17.24
N ILE A 104 33.35 23.00 17.31
CA ILE A 104 32.93 21.64 17.01
C ILE A 104 32.60 21.59 15.52
N VAL A 105 33.30 20.73 14.78
CA VAL A 105 33.07 20.50 13.35
C VAL A 105 32.28 19.22 13.19
N MET A 106 31.20 19.27 12.43
CA MET A 106 30.25 18.17 12.29
C MET A 106 29.75 18.04 10.86
N GLU A 107 29.16 16.89 10.53
CA GLU A 107 28.52 16.70 9.23
C GLU A 107 27.37 17.69 9.01
N TYR A 108 27.16 18.10 7.76
CA TYR A 108 26.04 18.97 7.39
C TYR A 108 24.78 18.16 7.03
N CYS A 109 23.66 18.46 7.69
CA CYS A 109 22.34 17.93 7.36
C CYS A 109 21.58 18.94 6.49
N ASN A 110 21.26 18.54 5.26
CA ASN A 110 20.89 19.46 4.17
C ASN A 110 19.42 19.91 4.16
N GLU A 111 18.53 19.31 4.97
CA GLU A 111 17.11 19.68 5.06
C GLU A 111 16.71 20.41 6.34
N GLY A 112 17.69 20.83 7.15
CA GLY A 112 17.44 21.59 8.38
C GLY A 112 16.96 20.70 9.53
N ASP A 113 16.20 21.28 10.45
CA ASP A 113 15.68 20.63 11.66
C ASP A 113 14.20 20.23 11.54
N LEU A 114 13.78 19.31 12.42
CA LEU A 114 12.43 18.76 12.45
C LEU A 114 11.39 19.78 12.94
N ARG A 115 11.78 20.75 13.79
CA ARG A 115 10.87 21.85 14.18
C ARG A 115 10.44 22.63 12.93
N SER A 116 11.36 22.94 12.04
CA SER A 116 11.07 23.62 10.77
C SER A 116 10.08 22.82 9.91
N GLN A 117 10.18 21.49 9.86
CA GLN A 117 9.21 20.64 9.15
C GLN A 117 7.82 20.64 9.79
N LEU A 118 7.75 20.57 11.13
CA LEU A 118 6.48 20.59 11.87
C LEU A 118 5.73 21.92 11.76
N LEU A 119 6.43 23.02 11.45
CA LEU A 119 5.82 24.33 11.24
C LEU A 119 5.25 24.53 9.82
N LEU A 120 5.50 23.61 8.89
CA LEU A 120 4.93 23.69 7.54
C LEU A 120 3.41 23.50 7.59
N ALA A 121 2.67 24.33 6.85
CA ALA A 121 1.21 24.28 6.81
C ALA A 121 0.64 22.89 6.44
N GLU A 122 1.34 22.11 5.60
CA GLU A 122 0.93 20.74 5.24
C GLU A 122 0.98 19.75 6.41
N ASN A 123 1.78 20.04 7.44
CA ASN A 123 1.99 19.24 8.64
C ASN A 123 1.21 19.75 9.85
N THR A 124 0.24 20.65 9.62
CA THR A 124 -0.64 21.20 10.68
C THR A 124 -1.36 20.10 11.47
N ASN A 125 -1.69 18.96 10.85
CA ASN A 125 -2.31 17.80 11.50
C ASN A 125 -1.32 16.67 11.84
N GLY A 126 -0.04 17.02 12.02
CA GLY A 126 1.04 16.05 12.16
C GLY A 126 1.60 15.58 10.83
N LEU A 127 2.68 14.81 10.92
CA LEU A 127 3.38 14.22 9.76
C LEU A 127 2.61 13.01 9.22
N ILE A 128 2.99 12.53 8.03
CA ILE A 128 2.51 11.25 7.52
C ILE A 128 3.07 10.08 8.34
N GLU A 129 2.34 8.96 8.39
CA GLU A 129 2.72 7.80 9.22
C GLU A 129 4.13 7.28 8.92
N TYR A 130 4.54 7.25 7.64
CA TYR A 130 5.88 6.86 7.25
C TYR A 130 6.97 7.69 7.93
N GLU A 131 6.86 9.03 7.87
CA GLU A 131 7.85 9.91 8.52
C GLU A 131 7.82 9.78 10.04
N VAL A 132 6.63 9.65 10.66
CA VAL A 132 6.52 9.40 12.10
C VAL A 132 7.28 8.12 12.47
N ARG A 133 7.11 7.04 11.71
CA ARG A 133 7.81 5.77 11.94
C ARG A 133 9.32 5.92 11.81
N GLU A 134 9.80 6.57 10.75
CA GLU A 134 11.24 6.77 10.50
C GLU A 134 11.91 7.64 11.57
N ILE A 135 11.24 8.71 12.02
CA ILE A 135 11.75 9.58 13.09
C ILE A 135 11.80 8.83 14.42
N LEU A 136 10.73 8.11 14.78
CA LEU A 136 10.69 7.33 16.01
C LEU A 136 11.70 6.19 16.01
N LEU A 137 11.94 5.55 14.86
CA LEU A 137 13.00 4.55 14.69
C LEU A 137 14.38 5.15 14.92
N ALA A 138 14.66 6.32 14.31
CA ALA A 138 15.93 7.01 14.48
C ALA A 138 16.17 7.41 15.94
N LEU A 139 15.16 8.00 16.60
CA LEU A 139 15.23 8.36 18.02
C LEU A 139 15.39 7.13 18.91
N ARG A 140 14.65 6.06 18.65
CA ARG A 140 14.76 4.79 19.36
C ARG A 140 16.18 4.26 19.35
N HIS A 141 16.85 4.28 18.20
CA HIS A 141 18.23 3.79 18.10
C HIS A 141 19.24 4.77 18.70
N ALA A 142 19.07 6.07 18.49
CA ALA A 142 19.96 7.09 19.05
C ALA A 142 19.94 7.08 20.59
N ILE A 143 18.76 7.06 21.20
CA ILE A 143 18.59 7.12 22.65
C ILE A 143 19.07 5.82 23.31
N GLU A 144 18.75 4.64 22.75
CA GLU A 144 19.27 3.37 23.29
C GLU A 144 20.80 3.34 23.21
N PHE A 145 21.41 3.77 22.11
CA PHE A 145 22.86 3.86 21.95
C PHE A 145 23.49 4.75 23.03
N LEU A 146 22.93 5.94 23.24
CA LEU A 146 23.40 6.88 24.27
C LEU A 146 23.30 6.27 25.68
N HIS A 147 22.14 5.70 26.01
CA HIS A 147 21.84 5.20 27.34
C HIS A 147 22.63 3.93 27.69
N THR A 148 22.70 2.98 26.76
CA THR A 148 23.22 1.64 27.03
C THR A 148 24.72 1.51 26.76
N GLN A 149 25.20 2.09 25.66
CA GLN A 149 26.59 1.95 25.24
C GLN A 149 27.46 3.10 25.77
N CYS A 150 26.92 4.32 25.75
CA CYS A 150 27.70 5.51 26.13
C CYS A 150 27.49 5.95 27.58
N ARG A 151 26.41 5.51 28.23
CA ARG A 151 25.97 6.00 29.56
C ARG A 151 25.83 7.53 29.59
N ILE A 152 25.20 8.06 28.53
CA ILE A 152 24.92 9.48 28.32
C ILE A 152 23.41 9.66 28.29
N GLU A 153 22.91 10.68 28.98
CA GLU A 153 21.53 11.15 28.91
C GLU A 153 21.50 12.46 28.11
N HIS A 154 20.56 12.62 27.18
CA HIS A 154 20.51 13.80 26.30
C HIS A 154 19.91 15.03 27.02
N ARG A 155 18.79 14.86 27.72
CA ARG A 155 18.10 15.85 28.58
C ARG A 155 17.48 17.07 27.89
N ASP A 156 17.78 17.31 26.62
CA ASP A 156 17.16 18.37 25.81
C ASP A 156 16.60 17.83 24.48
N LEU A 157 15.91 16.69 24.53
CA LEU A 157 15.25 16.16 23.34
C LEU A 157 14.06 17.04 22.95
N LYS A 158 14.09 17.57 21.73
CA LYS A 158 13.03 18.37 21.10
C LYS A 158 13.20 18.34 19.58
N PRO A 159 12.17 18.70 18.80
CA PRO A 159 12.27 18.71 17.33
C PRO A 159 13.41 19.58 16.78
N ASP A 160 13.76 20.68 17.46
CA ASP A 160 14.89 21.56 17.07
C ASP A 160 16.24 20.83 17.07
N ASN A 161 16.38 19.76 17.87
CA ASN A 161 17.61 18.98 18.01
C ASN A 161 17.60 17.70 17.16
N ILE A 162 16.65 17.56 16.23
CA ILE A 162 16.58 16.46 15.28
C ILE A 162 16.76 17.06 13.88
N VAL A 163 17.86 16.74 13.22
CA VAL A 163 18.22 17.26 11.90
C VAL A 163 18.01 16.22 10.81
N ILE A 164 17.74 16.70 9.60
CA ILE A 164 17.34 15.87 8.47
C ILE A 164 18.40 15.96 7.38
N HIS A 165 18.89 14.79 6.96
CA HIS A 165 19.84 14.64 5.86
C HIS A 165 19.21 13.80 4.75
N ARG A 166 18.94 14.41 3.60
CA ARG A 166 18.47 13.70 2.41
C ARG A 166 19.64 13.17 1.60
N THR A 167 19.64 11.87 1.35
CA THR A 167 20.59 11.18 0.46
C THR A 167 19.88 10.09 -0.34
N GLY A 168 20.18 9.97 -1.63
CA GLY A 168 19.58 8.94 -2.50
C GLY A 168 18.04 8.96 -2.55
N GLY A 169 17.42 10.14 -2.41
CA GLY A 169 15.96 10.29 -2.35
C GLY A 169 15.34 10.08 -0.97
N ARG A 170 16.05 9.48 -0.01
CA ARG A 170 15.54 9.17 1.33
C ARG A 170 15.98 10.20 2.38
N ARG A 171 15.10 10.51 3.33
CA ARG A 171 15.40 11.32 4.51
C ARG A 171 16.03 10.45 5.60
N LEU A 172 17.13 10.91 6.17
CA LEU A 172 17.73 10.35 7.37
C LEU A 172 17.58 11.34 8.52
N TYR A 173 17.08 10.86 9.66
CA TYR A 173 16.87 11.69 10.85
C TYR A 173 18.00 11.43 11.85
N LYS A 174 18.62 12.51 12.34
CA LYS A 174 19.78 12.43 13.23
C LYS A 174 19.61 13.35 14.43
N LEU A 175 19.92 12.83 15.62
CA LEU A 175 19.97 13.62 16.85
C LEU A 175 21.25 14.48 16.88
N THR A 176 21.12 15.70 17.39
CA THR A 176 22.23 16.65 17.55
C THR A 176 22.10 17.44 18.87
N ASP A 177 23.10 18.28 19.15
CA ASP A 177 23.19 19.20 20.29
C ASP A 177 23.25 18.54 21.67
N PHE A 178 24.46 18.16 22.08
CA PHE A 178 24.75 17.55 23.39
C PHE A 178 25.14 18.57 24.47
N GLY A 179 24.86 19.87 24.26
CA GLY A 179 25.25 20.94 25.19
C GLY A 179 24.65 20.82 26.60
N PHE A 180 23.58 20.02 26.73
CA PHE A 180 22.93 19.67 27.99
C PHE A 180 23.05 18.22 28.42
N ALA A 181 23.71 17.40 27.60
CA ALA A 181 23.86 15.99 27.89
C ALA A 181 24.76 15.77 29.12
N ARG A 182 24.58 14.64 29.79
CA ARG A 182 25.29 14.29 31.03
C ARG A 182 25.68 12.83 31.06
N SER A 183 26.84 12.54 31.64
CA SER A 183 27.16 11.17 32.05
C SER A 183 26.31 10.79 33.25
N THR A 184 25.84 9.54 33.30
CA THR A 184 24.96 9.02 34.36
C THR A 184 25.59 9.10 35.77
N SER A 185 26.88 9.39 35.90
CA SER A 185 27.59 9.49 37.20
C SER A 185 27.66 10.89 37.84
N GLU A 186 27.15 11.96 37.20
CA GLU A 186 27.24 13.33 37.72
C GLU A 186 25.97 13.81 38.46
N ASN A 187 26.06 14.04 39.77
CA ASN A 187 24.94 14.46 40.65
C ASN A 187 24.97 15.97 41.00
N THR A 188 24.82 16.88 40.03
CA THR A 188 24.69 18.33 40.32
C THR A 188 23.68 19.07 39.43
N MET A 189 22.86 19.95 40.06
CA MET A 189 21.64 20.55 39.51
C MET A 189 21.75 22.01 39.03
N LEU A 190 20.87 22.35 38.06
CA LEU A 190 20.23 23.62 37.65
C LEU A 190 21.04 24.91 37.35
N LYS A 191 20.94 25.36 36.08
CA LYS A 191 20.38 26.67 35.65
C LYS A 191 20.58 26.85 34.14
N SER A 192 19.51 26.68 33.37
CA SER A 192 19.35 27.18 31.99
C SER A 192 17.97 26.81 31.47
N ILE A 193 16.90 27.17 32.19
CA ILE A 193 15.55 27.08 31.63
C ILE A 193 15.32 28.33 30.77
N VAL A 194 15.96 28.36 29.60
CA VAL A 194 15.72 29.36 28.56
C VAL A 194 15.61 28.61 27.23
N GLY A 195 14.39 28.58 26.67
CA GLY A 195 14.05 27.83 25.44
C GLY A 195 13.18 26.60 25.71
N THR A 196 12.10 26.47 24.92
CA THR A 196 10.93 25.56 24.95
C THR A 196 10.83 24.51 26.09
N ARG A 197 10.23 24.92 27.22
CA ARG A 197 9.97 24.11 28.45
C ARG A 197 9.04 22.91 28.25
N ASN A 198 8.40 22.77 27.08
CA ASN A 198 7.27 21.87 26.89
C ASN A 198 7.65 20.38 26.77
N TYR A 199 8.93 20.07 26.56
CA TYR A 199 9.46 18.70 26.46
C TYR A 199 10.10 18.20 27.75
N VAL A 200 10.20 19.06 28.77
CA VAL A 200 10.92 18.76 30.01
C VAL A 200 10.04 17.88 30.89
N ALA A 201 10.61 16.78 31.40
CA ALA A 201 9.91 15.89 32.32
C ALA A 201 9.61 16.59 33.66
N PRO A 202 8.46 16.31 34.31
CA PRO A 202 8.04 17.03 35.52
C PRO A 202 9.05 16.93 36.67
N GLU A 203 9.75 15.80 36.81
CA GLU A 203 10.72 15.56 37.88
C GLU A 203 11.99 16.40 37.78
N VAL A 204 12.33 16.91 36.59
CA VAL A 204 13.50 17.77 36.35
C VAL A 204 13.39 19.07 37.16
N LEU A 205 12.17 19.46 37.52
CA LEU A 205 11.86 20.68 38.26
C LEU A 205 11.75 20.43 39.78
N ASP A 206 11.60 19.18 40.20
CA ASP A 206 11.26 18.80 41.58
C ASP A 206 12.40 18.12 42.33
N THR A 207 13.25 17.36 41.65
CA THR A 207 14.21 16.46 42.30
C THR A 207 15.59 16.52 41.66
N ALA A 208 16.64 16.38 42.48
CA ALA A 208 18.02 16.31 42.01
C ALA A 208 18.45 14.91 41.52
N GLU A 209 17.59 13.89 41.67
CA GLU A 209 17.88 12.50 41.31
C GLU A 209 16.82 11.94 40.35
N TYR A 210 17.11 12.01 39.06
CA TYR A 210 16.36 11.35 38.00
C TYR A 210 17.35 10.71 37.02
N LYS A 211 16.95 9.61 36.36
CA LYS A 211 17.80 8.84 35.45
C LYS A 211 17.39 9.08 33.99
N ASN A 212 17.93 8.26 33.08
CA ASN A 212 17.57 8.06 31.67
C ASN A 212 16.09 8.23 31.26
N THR A 213 15.12 8.05 32.18
CA THR A 213 13.68 8.15 31.92
C THR A 213 13.20 9.56 31.53
N VAL A 214 14.00 10.60 31.75
CA VAL A 214 13.67 11.96 31.25
C VAL A 214 13.63 12.02 29.73
N ASP A 215 14.52 11.31 29.06
CA ASP A 215 14.54 11.24 27.60
C ASP A 215 13.32 10.47 27.07
N TYR A 216 12.79 9.50 27.84
CA TYR A 216 11.57 8.77 27.49
C TYR A 216 10.35 9.69 27.47
N TRP A 217 10.26 10.61 28.45
CA TRP A 217 9.20 11.61 28.48
C TRP A 217 9.28 12.52 27.27
N SER A 218 10.45 13.11 27.01
CA SER A 218 10.64 14.00 25.87
C SER A 218 10.36 13.29 24.54
N MET A 219 10.77 12.03 24.39
CA MET A 219 10.43 11.20 23.23
C MET A 219 8.93 10.94 23.12
N GLY A 220 8.21 10.73 24.23
CA GLY A 220 6.75 10.63 24.25
C GLY A 220 6.05 11.92 23.82
N ILE A 221 6.55 13.08 24.26
CA ILE A 221 6.05 14.39 23.84
C ILE A 221 6.26 14.59 22.33
N ILE A 222 7.47 14.28 21.84
CA ILE A 222 7.80 14.34 20.42
C ILE A 222 6.86 13.42 19.63
N ALA A 223 6.73 12.14 20.02
CA ALA A 223 5.86 11.19 19.34
C ALA A 223 4.41 11.71 19.23
N PHE A 224 3.86 12.27 20.31
CA PHE A 224 2.53 12.88 20.28
C PHE A 224 2.47 14.06 19.31
N GLU A 225 3.46 14.96 19.32
CA GLU A 225 3.51 16.11 18.43
C GLU A 225 3.66 15.71 16.95
N LEU A 226 4.45 14.67 16.65
CA LEU A 226 4.59 14.14 15.30
C LEU A 226 3.25 13.61 14.76
N ILE A 227 2.45 12.97 15.61
CA ILE A 227 1.14 12.40 15.25
C ILE A 227 0.08 13.50 15.13
N CYS A 228 0.04 14.44 16.06
CA CYS A 228 -1.07 15.38 16.23
C CYS A 228 -0.80 16.78 15.68
N GLY A 229 0.46 17.13 15.36
CA GLY A 229 0.88 18.50 15.04
C GLY A 229 0.89 19.47 16.23
N ASN A 230 0.44 19.03 17.41
CA ASN A 230 0.36 19.83 18.64
C ASN A 230 0.96 19.09 19.83
N LEU A 231 1.39 19.86 20.82
CA LEU A 231 1.90 19.33 22.08
C LEU A 231 0.77 18.75 22.96
N PRO A 232 1.05 17.68 23.73
CA PRO A 232 0.04 17.00 24.53
C PRO A 232 -0.43 17.79 25.74
N PHE A 233 0.34 18.73 26.28
CA PHE A 233 0.04 19.37 27.57
C PHE A 233 -0.06 20.90 27.46
N ILE A 234 -1.25 21.41 27.09
CA ILE A 234 -1.65 22.84 27.16
C ILE A 234 -0.51 23.86 26.95
N PRO A 235 0.15 23.88 25.77
CA PRO A 235 1.41 24.61 25.57
C PRO A 235 1.29 26.13 25.66
N HIS A 236 0.08 26.69 25.58
CA HIS A 236 -0.22 28.11 25.73
C HIS A 236 -0.33 28.55 27.20
N GLN A 237 -0.42 27.62 28.14
CA GLN A 237 -0.50 27.90 29.57
C GLN A 237 0.87 28.19 30.18
N GLN A 238 0.89 28.87 31.32
CA GLN A 238 2.13 29.08 32.06
C GLN A 238 2.67 27.75 32.59
N LEU A 239 4.00 27.60 32.63
CA LEU A 239 4.68 26.37 33.06
C LEU A 239 4.14 25.82 34.39
N TYR A 240 3.84 26.70 35.35
CA TYR A 240 3.25 26.31 36.64
C TYR A 240 1.90 25.57 36.47
N ASN A 241 1.00 26.08 35.62
CA ASN A 241 -0.29 25.45 35.33
C ASN A 241 -0.11 24.12 34.61
N ILE A 242 0.84 24.04 33.67
CA ILE A 242 1.16 22.81 32.95
C ILE A 242 1.56 21.71 33.96
N ILE A 243 2.53 21.98 34.83
CA ILE A 243 3.05 21.01 35.80
C ILE A 243 1.97 20.58 36.79
N ILE A 244 1.18 21.51 37.32
CA ILE A 244 0.12 21.16 38.28
C ILE A 244 -0.91 20.23 37.66
N ASN A 245 -1.28 20.45 36.41
CA ASN A 245 -2.22 19.57 35.74
C ASN A 245 -1.57 18.23 35.37
N ILE A 246 -0.31 18.20 34.93
CA ILE A 246 0.45 16.94 34.75
C ILE A 246 0.48 16.13 36.05
N ARG A 247 0.67 16.77 37.21
CA ARG A 247 0.65 16.07 38.51
C ARG A 247 -0.71 15.46 38.85
N LYS A 248 -1.80 16.06 38.38
CA LYS A 248 -3.18 15.56 38.57
C LYS A 248 -3.53 14.41 37.63
N LYS A 249 -2.80 14.23 36.52
CA LYS A 249 -3.12 13.22 35.51
C LYS A 249 -3.08 11.79 36.07
N ASN A 250 -3.91 10.91 35.54
CA ASN A 250 -3.86 9.46 35.82
C ASN A 250 -2.83 8.76 34.90
N GLU A 251 -2.62 7.45 35.08
CA GLU A 251 -1.65 6.67 34.28
C GLU A 251 -2.03 6.56 32.80
N LYS A 252 -3.33 6.59 32.48
CA LYS A 252 -3.84 6.49 31.10
C LYS A 252 -3.84 7.81 30.33
N CYS A 253 -3.77 8.93 31.03
CA CYS A 253 -3.83 10.26 30.45
C CYS A 253 -2.52 10.58 29.72
N ILE A 254 -2.65 10.81 28.41
CA ILE A 254 -1.56 11.11 27.49
C ILE A 254 -1.57 12.56 27.00
N ALA A 255 -2.70 13.27 27.15
CA ALA A 255 -2.82 14.67 26.80
C ALA A 255 -3.76 15.42 27.75
N ILE A 256 -3.57 16.74 27.84
CA ILE A 256 -4.40 17.68 28.60
C ILE A 256 -4.74 18.83 27.66
N THR A 257 -6.03 19.04 27.45
CA THR A 257 -6.58 20.14 26.64
C THR A 257 -7.35 21.12 27.54
N GLU A 258 -7.83 22.22 26.96
CA GLU A 258 -8.62 23.23 27.66
C GLU A 258 -9.98 23.39 26.98
N ASP A 259 -11.06 23.29 27.75
CA ASP A 259 -12.38 23.74 27.31
C ASP A 259 -12.51 25.24 27.58
N PHE A 260 -12.44 26.01 26.50
CA PHE A 260 -12.53 27.46 26.51
C PHE A 260 -13.89 27.99 27.00
N ASN A 261 -14.95 27.17 27.00
CA ASN A 261 -16.25 27.60 27.50
C ASN A 261 -16.36 27.52 29.03
N GLU A 262 -15.87 26.43 29.60
CA GLU A 262 -15.97 26.17 31.05
C GLU A 262 -14.73 26.62 31.82
N ASN A 263 -13.67 27.06 31.12
CA ASN A 263 -12.37 27.40 31.68
C ASN A 263 -11.80 26.24 32.52
N LYS A 264 -11.93 25.02 31.99
CA LYS A 264 -11.53 23.76 32.65
C LYS A 264 -10.51 23.01 31.79
N PHE A 265 -9.67 22.24 32.46
CA PHE A 265 -8.73 21.33 31.81
C PHE A 265 -9.36 19.94 31.65
N GLU A 266 -9.27 19.40 30.45
CA GLU A 266 -9.74 18.05 30.12
C GLU A 266 -8.54 17.10 30.06
N PHE A 267 -8.67 15.93 30.69
CA PHE A 267 -7.62 14.91 30.73
C PHE A 267 -7.95 13.83 29.71
N CYS A 268 -7.19 13.78 28.63
CA CYS A 268 -7.44 12.91 27.48
C CYS A 268 -6.65 11.61 27.59
N GLU A 269 -7.34 10.48 27.45
CA GLU A 269 -6.74 9.14 27.38
C GLU A 269 -6.52 8.66 25.93
N ASN A 270 -7.15 9.35 24.96
CA ASN A 270 -7.07 8.99 23.55
C ASN A 270 -6.35 10.06 22.73
N ILE A 271 -5.66 9.62 21.68
CA ILE A 271 -5.10 10.52 20.66
C ILE A 271 -6.27 11.21 19.94
N PRO A 272 -6.21 12.55 19.70
CA PRO A 272 -7.21 13.26 18.91
C PRO A 272 -7.43 12.59 17.55
N PHE A 273 -8.67 12.59 17.04
CA PHE A 273 -8.97 11.91 15.79
C PHE A 273 -8.43 12.68 14.57
N GLU A 274 -8.15 13.98 14.71
CA GLU A 274 -7.61 14.88 13.67
C GLU A 274 -6.13 14.62 13.38
N ASN A 275 -5.78 13.41 12.96
CA ASN A 275 -4.42 12.99 12.64
C ASN A 275 -4.36 12.17 11.32
N ARG A 276 -3.16 11.85 10.85
CA ARG A 276 -2.93 11.19 9.55
C ARG A 276 -2.54 9.70 9.67
N MET A 277 -2.68 9.11 10.86
CA MET A 277 -2.23 7.76 11.14
C MET A 277 -3.32 6.72 10.84
N SER A 278 -2.90 5.51 10.52
CA SER A 278 -3.78 4.35 10.46
C SER A 278 -4.35 4.02 11.85
N SER A 279 -5.58 3.52 11.87
CA SER A 279 -6.26 3.10 13.10
C SER A 279 -5.48 2.04 13.88
N VAL A 280 -4.74 1.18 13.17
CA VAL A 280 -3.93 0.13 13.78
C VAL A 280 -2.67 0.69 14.43
N PHE A 281 -1.98 1.63 13.79
CA PHE A 281 -0.84 2.32 14.40
C PHE A 281 -1.27 3.10 15.65
N LEU A 282 -2.36 3.86 15.57
CA LEU A 282 -2.91 4.63 16.70
C LEU A 282 -3.19 3.75 17.92
N LYS A 283 -3.80 2.57 17.71
CA LYS A 283 -4.13 1.63 18.78
C LYS A 283 -2.89 1.29 19.62
N TYR A 284 -1.79 0.90 18.97
CA TYR A 284 -0.60 0.46 19.71
C TYR A 284 0.26 1.61 20.20
N ILE A 285 0.43 2.69 19.42
CA ILE A 285 1.25 3.84 19.83
C ILE A 285 0.61 4.59 21.01
N GLN A 286 -0.73 4.62 21.10
CA GLN A 286 -1.42 5.17 22.26
C GLN A 286 -1.10 4.40 23.54
N GLU A 287 -1.12 3.07 23.50
CA GLU A 287 -0.74 2.24 24.65
C GLU A 287 0.72 2.47 25.05
N TRP A 288 1.62 2.63 24.08
CA TRP A 288 3.01 2.97 24.34
C TRP A 288 3.16 4.36 24.98
N LEU A 289 2.42 5.37 24.49
CA LEU A 289 2.42 6.73 25.04
C LEU A 289 2.03 6.77 26.53
N THR A 290 1.14 5.89 27.00
CA THR A 290 0.81 5.81 28.44
C THR A 290 2.04 5.53 29.31
N THR A 291 3.02 4.76 28.79
CA THR A 291 4.26 4.44 29.51
C THR A 291 5.32 5.50 29.32
N ALA A 292 5.41 6.10 28.12
CA ALA A 292 6.36 7.17 27.81
C ALA A 292 6.03 8.45 28.59
N LEU A 293 4.75 8.77 28.69
CA LEU A 293 4.22 9.95 29.38
C LEU A 293 3.76 9.64 30.81
N ASP A 294 4.29 8.60 31.45
CA ASP A 294 4.04 8.37 32.88
C ASP A 294 4.66 9.49 33.71
N LYS A 295 3.87 10.13 34.58
CA LYS A 295 4.37 11.19 35.48
C LYS A 295 5.32 10.62 36.53
N ASN A 296 5.22 9.33 36.85
CA ASN A 296 6.09 8.68 37.81
C ASN A 296 7.37 8.19 37.10
N TYR A 297 8.48 8.89 37.33
CA TYR A 297 9.77 8.57 36.71
C TYR A 297 10.29 7.15 37.05
N SER A 298 9.88 6.58 38.19
CA SER A 298 10.33 5.23 38.61
C SER A 298 9.64 4.10 37.85
N THR A 299 8.46 4.36 37.27
CA THR A 299 7.66 3.38 36.52
C THR A 299 7.59 3.69 35.03
N ARG A 300 8.00 4.89 34.60
CA ARG A 300 8.04 5.30 33.20
C ARG A 300 8.83 4.34 32.33
N GLY A 301 8.25 3.98 31.18
CA GLY A 301 8.84 3.05 30.21
C GLY A 301 8.95 1.60 30.67
N THR A 302 8.23 1.22 31.73
CA THR A 302 8.23 -0.15 32.26
C THR A 302 6.83 -0.75 32.30
N ARG A 303 6.75 -2.08 32.18
CA ARG A 303 5.53 -2.86 32.46
C ARG A 303 5.81 -4.00 33.42
N ILE A 304 4.73 -4.50 34.03
CA ILE A 304 4.79 -5.70 34.85
C ILE A 304 4.81 -6.90 33.92
N SER A 305 5.87 -7.70 34.00
CA SER A 305 6.00 -8.93 33.22
C SER A 305 4.88 -9.91 33.60
N PRO A 306 4.14 -10.47 32.63
CA PRO A 306 3.12 -11.47 32.93
C PRO A 306 3.74 -12.75 33.52
N VAL A 307 5.00 -13.03 33.19
CA VAL A 307 5.75 -14.23 33.60
C VAL A 307 6.39 -14.02 34.98
N THR A 308 7.26 -13.03 35.13
CA THR A 308 8.04 -12.86 36.37
C THR A 308 7.30 -12.07 37.44
N LYS A 309 6.21 -11.37 37.08
CA LYS A 309 5.51 -10.38 37.93
C LYS A 309 6.39 -9.20 38.38
N GLU A 310 7.61 -9.11 37.88
CA GLU A 310 8.52 -8.00 38.12
C GLU A 310 8.35 -6.91 37.07
N ARG A 311 8.79 -5.69 37.42
CA ARG A 311 8.77 -4.55 36.53
C ARG A 311 9.97 -4.59 35.58
N VAL A 312 9.70 -4.62 34.29
CA VAL A 312 10.72 -4.72 33.23
C VAL A 312 10.63 -3.50 32.34
N VAL A 313 11.78 -2.99 31.89
CA VAL A 313 11.85 -1.91 30.89
C VAL A 313 11.40 -2.49 29.55
N THR A 314 10.28 -1.99 29.03
CA THR A 314 9.70 -2.44 27.75
C THR A 314 9.63 -1.32 26.72
N PHE A 315 10.05 -0.11 27.09
CA PHE A 315 10.00 1.11 26.28
C PHE A 315 10.49 0.93 24.83
N TYR A 316 11.68 0.35 24.66
CA TYR A 316 12.27 0.12 23.33
C TYR A 316 11.61 -1.05 22.60
N THR A 317 11.40 -2.19 23.28
CA THR A 317 10.87 -3.42 22.67
C THR A 317 9.42 -3.26 22.20
N GLU A 318 8.59 -2.52 22.95
CA GLU A 318 7.22 -2.20 22.53
C GLU A 318 7.24 -1.31 21.28
N LEU A 319 8.09 -0.30 21.26
CA LEU A 319 8.21 0.58 20.09
C LEU A 319 8.72 -0.18 18.87
N ASP A 320 9.72 -1.06 19.02
CA ASP A 320 10.22 -1.92 17.94
C ASP A 320 9.10 -2.76 17.33
N SER A 321 8.26 -3.37 18.18
CA SER A 321 7.10 -4.16 17.75
C SER A 321 6.04 -3.35 17.02
N ILE A 322 5.91 -2.05 17.29
CA ILE A 322 4.96 -1.16 16.62
C ILE A 322 5.53 -0.73 15.26
N LEU A 323 6.79 -0.32 15.25
CA LEU A 323 7.47 0.19 14.05
C LEU A 323 7.68 -0.90 12.99
N SER A 324 7.86 -2.16 13.40
CA SER A 324 8.04 -3.29 12.48
C SER A 324 6.76 -3.76 11.77
N GLN A 325 5.58 -3.26 12.16
CA GLN A 325 4.31 -3.69 11.58
C GLN A 325 4.19 -3.24 10.12
N LYS A 326 3.77 -4.18 9.26
CA LYS A 326 3.47 -3.91 7.85
C LYS A 326 1.98 -3.63 7.73
N VAL A 327 1.63 -2.36 7.50
CA VAL A 327 0.24 -1.89 7.46
C VAL A 327 -0.19 -1.70 6.01
N LEU A 328 -1.05 -2.60 5.54
CA LEU A 328 -1.65 -2.52 4.21
C LEU A 328 -2.84 -1.56 4.24
N LYS A 329 -2.72 -0.44 3.52
CA LYS A 329 -3.77 0.57 3.36
C LYS A 329 -4.67 0.22 2.18
N VAL A 330 -5.95 0.01 2.46
CA VAL A 330 -6.94 -0.47 1.50
C VAL A 330 -8.07 0.54 1.35
N PHE A 331 -8.53 0.80 0.14
CA PHE A 331 -9.66 1.70 -0.11
C PHE A 331 -10.86 0.97 -0.71
N TYR A 332 -12.00 1.03 -0.03
CA TYR A 332 -13.24 0.39 -0.46
C TYR A 332 -14.09 1.39 -1.26
N LEU A 333 -14.23 1.13 -2.56
CA LEU A 333 -14.89 2.04 -3.51
C LEU A 333 -16.39 2.30 -3.23
N PRO A 334 -17.22 1.30 -2.86
CA PRO A 334 -18.65 1.51 -2.67
C PRO A 334 -19.04 2.44 -1.51
N THR A 335 -18.22 2.55 -0.46
CA THR A 335 -18.51 3.43 0.69
C THR A 335 -17.47 4.52 0.89
N LEU A 336 -16.50 4.64 -0.03
CA LEU A 336 -15.42 5.62 0.01
C LEU A 336 -14.68 5.57 1.35
N THR A 337 -14.27 4.36 1.78
CA THR A 337 -13.74 4.14 3.13
C THR A 337 -12.33 3.57 3.07
N PHE A 338 -11.41 4.13 3.85
CA PHE A 338 -10.10 3.54 4.09
C PHE A 338 -10.16 2.49 5.20
N TYR A 339 -9.52 1.36 4.95
CA TYR A 339 -9.20 0.33 5.92
C TYR A 339 -7.69 0.16 6.04
N SER A 340 -7.23 -0.31 7.18
CA SER A 340 -5.82 -0.56 7.45
C SER A 340 -5.66 -1.91 8.13
N TYR A 341 -4.84 -2.77 7.54
CA TYR A 341 -4.65 -4.14 8.00
C TYR A 341 -3.18 -4.40 8.30
N VAL A 342 -2.88 -4.91 9.49
CA VAL A 342 -1.55 -5.46 9.74
C VAL A 342 -1.46 -6.81 9.06
N VAL A 343 -0.51 -6.94 8.14
CA VAL A 343 -0.24 -8.17 7.41
C VAL A 343 1.04 -8.80 7.91
N THR A 344 1.04 -10.13 8.06
CA THR A 344 2.20 -10.91 8.51
C THR A 344 2.56 -12.01 7.51
N PRO A 345 3.79 -12.54 7.54
CA PRO A 345 4.20 -13.64 6.67
C PRO A 345 3.43 -14.96 6.86
N GLU A 346 2.67 -15.09 7.94
CA GLU A 346 1.85 -16.26 8.27
C GLU A 346 0.41 -16.10 7.80
N MET A 347 -0.06 -14.87 7.58
CA MET A 347 -1.45 -14.58 7.22
C MET A 347 -1.77 -15.07 5.80
N THR A 348 -2.68 -16.04 5.69
CA THR A 348 -3.09 -16.59 4.40
C THR A 348 -4.06 -15.65 3.68
N LEU A 349 -4.26 -15.86 2.37
CA LEU A 349 -5.29 -15.13 1.62
C LEU A 349 -6.70 -15.37 2.16
N ARG A 350 -6.96 -16.56 2.70
CA ARG A 350 -8.26 -16.87 3.30
C ARG A 350 -8.48 -16.03 4.54
N ASP A 351 -7.51 -15.99 5.45
CA ASP A 351 -7.58 -15.18 6.67
C ASP A 351 -7.75 -13.70 6.31
N PHE A 352 -7.03 -13.23 5.30
CA PHE A 352 -7.11 -11.86 4.83
C PHE A 352 -8.48 -11.53 4.22
N ARG A 353 -9.03 -12.44 3.40
CA ARG A 353 -10.38 -12.30 2.84
C ARG A 353 -11.44 -12.29 3.94
N ASP A 354 -11.30 -13.11 4.97
CA ASP A 354 -12.22 -13.19 6.10
C ASP A 354 -12.20 -11.90 6.94
N VAL A 355 -11.02 -11.32 7.16
CA VAL A 355 -10.88 -10.02 7.84
C VAL A 355 -11.53 -8.90 7.04
N ILE A 356 -11.29 -8.83 5.73
CA ILE A 356 -11.95 -7.85 4.86
C ILE A 356 -13.47 -8.04 4.92
N LYS A 357 -13.95 -9.27 4.73
CA LYS A 357 -15.38 -9.62 4.74
C LYS A 357 -16.07 -9.17 6.02
N ARG A 358 -15.42 -9.34 7.18
CA ARG A 358 -15.95 -8.88 8.47
C ARG A 358 -16.15 -7.36 8.50
N ASP A 359 -15.21 -6.62 7.94
CA ASP A 359 -15.19 -5.16 8.03
C ASP A 359 -16.05 -4.49 6.95
N ILE A 360 -16.20 -5.09 5.77
CA ILE A 360 -17.07 -4.59 4.67
C ILE A 360 -18.48 -5.20 4.69
N GLY A 361 -18.67 -6.34 5.35
CA GLY A 361 -19.97 -7.03 5.48
C GLY A 361 -20.38 -7.93 4.32
N THR A 362 -19.51 -8.21 3.34
CA THR A 362 -19.80 -9.06 2.17
C THR A 362 -18.59 -9.87 1.73
N ASP A 363 -18.84 -11.03 1.11
CA ASP A 363 -17.82 -11.85 0.45
C ASP A 363 -17.75 -11.61 -1.07
N GLN A 364 -18.71 -10.86 -1.60
CA GLN A 364 -18.85 -10.59 -3.04
C GLN A 364 -18.02 -9.37 -3.44
N PHE A 365 -16.71 -9.45 -3.20
CA PHE A 365 -15.76 -8.41 -3.57
C PHE A 365 -14.59 -8.96 -4.38
N PHE A 366 -13.94 -8.05 -5.10
CA PHE A 366 -12.68 -8.32 -5.80
C PHE A 366 -11.67 -7.20 -5.54
N CYS A 367 -10.40 -7.55 -5.65
CA CYS A 367 -9.28 -6.67 -5.38
C CYS A 367 -8.79 -6.06 -6.70
N ILE A 368 -8.43 -4.79 -6.65
CA ILE A 368 -7.82 -4.04 -7.74
C ILE A 368 -6.49 -3.50 -7.21
N PHE A 369 -5.43 -3.65 -8.01
CA PHE A 369 -4.09 -3.23 -7.64
C PHE A 369 -3.70 -2.00 -8.46
N PRO A 370 -3.08 -0.98 -7.83
CA PRO A 370 -2.60 0.19 -8.57
C PRO A 370 -1.58 -0.18 -9.65
N THR A 371 -1.52 0.61 -10.72
CA THR A 371 -0.54 0.44 -11.78
C THR A 371 0.87 0.52 -11.20
N GLY A 372 1.74 -0.43 -11.56
CA GLY A 372 3.09 -0.55 -11.00
C GLY A 372 3.19 -1.43 -9.75
N HIS A 373 2.07 -1.95 -9.23
CA HIS A 373 2.09 -2.91 -8.14
C HIS A 373 2.81 -4.21 -8.58
N PRO A 374 3.71 -4.80 -7.78
CA PRO A 374 4.47 -6.01 -8.16
C PRO A 374 3.58 -7.24 -8.44
N ARG A 375 2.36 -7.23 -7.91
CA ARG A 375 1.33 -8.24 -8.13
C ARG A 375 0.16 -7.62 -8.89
N ASN A 376 -0.26 -8.20 -10.00
CA ASN A 376 -1.38 -7.71 -10.81
C ASN A 376 -2.62 -8.62 -10.76
N GLN A 377 -2.50 -9.81 -10.15
CA GLN A 377 -3.60 -10.77 -10.00
C GLN A 377 -3.49 -11.50 -8.66
N LEU A 378 -4.61 -12.04 -8.18
CA LEU A 378 -4.63 -12.93 -7.01
C LEU A 378 -4.16 -14.33 -7.42
N SER A 379 -3.13 -14.86 -6.75
CA SER A 379 -2.72 -16.27 -6.89
C SER A 379 -3.00 -17.02 -5.59
N PRO A 380 -3.49 -18.28 -5.62
CA PRO A 380 -3.64 -19.12 -4.43
C PRO A 380 -2.34 -19.32 -3.64
N THR A 381 -1.18 -19.11 -4.28
CA THR A 381 0.14 -19.23 -3.65
C THR A 381 0.58 -17.99 -2.88
N TYR A 382 -0.09 -16.85 -3.08
CA TYR A 382 0.27 -15.61 -2.41
C TYR A 382 -0.22 -15.60 -0.96
N LYS A 383 0.36 -14.71 -0.17
CA LYS A 383 -0.02 -14.41 1.21
C LYS A 383 -0.42 -12.95 1.32
N ALA A 384 -1.03 -12.57 2.44
CA ALA A 384 -1.47 -11.19 2.64
C ALA A 384 -0.31 -10.17 2.56
N ILE A 385 0.88 -10.57 3.05
CA ILE A 385 2.08 -9.75 3.01
C ILE A 385 2.59 -9.45 1.60
N ASP A 386 2.28 -10.30 0.60
CA ASP A 386 2.71 -10.10 -0.79
C ASP A 386 2.07 -8.88 -1.46
N PHE A 387 1.02 -8.31 -0.86
CA PHE A 387 0.35 -7.09 -1.33
C PHE A 387 0.88 -5.82 -0.67
N PHE A 388 1.79 -5.95 0.29
CA PHE A 388 2.44 -4.80 0.90
C PHE A 388 3.62 -4.36 0.03
N VAL A 389 3.63 -3.08 -0.38
CA VAL A 389 4.72 -2.50 -1.18
C VAL A 389 5.54 -1.55 -0.31
N GLU A 390 6.79 -1.92 -0.05
CA GLU A 390 7.67 -1.19 0.88
C GLU A 390 7.83 0.29 0.49
N ASP A 391 8.06 0.55 -0.80
CA ASP A 391 8.30 1.90 -1.33
C ASP A 391 7.05 2.79 -1.35
N TRP A 392 5.85 2.22 -1.18
CA TRP A 392 4.57 2.95 -1.18
C TRP A 392 4.08 3.34 0.22
N GLN A 393 4.90 3.11 1.25
CA GLN A 393 4.57 3.56 2.61
C GLN A 393 4.52 5.09 2.71
N ASP A 394 5.34 5.78 1.95
CA ASP A 394 5.34 7.24 1.86
C ASP A 394 4.16 7.71 1.00
N THR A 395 2.97 7.75 1.59
CA THR A 395 1.78 8.30 0.90
C THR A 395 1.81 9.83 0.78
N GLY A 396 2.89 10.50 1.19
CA GLY A 396 3.13 11.91 0.93
C GLY A 396 3.83 12.17 -0.40
N ASP A 397 4.46 11.16 -0.99
CA ASP A 397 5.00 11.23 -2.35
C ASP A 397 3.84 11.15 -3.36
N ASP A 398 3.65 12.22 -4.15
CA ASP A 398 2.63 12.29 -5.21
C ASP A 398 2.76 11.17 -6.27
N ASN A 399 3.93 10.52 -6.35
CA ASN A 399 4.16 9.37 -7.22
C ASN A 399 3.56 8.07 -6.67
N ASN A 400 3.32 7.99 -5.35
CA ASN A 400 2.78 6.81 -4.70
C ASN A 400 1.24 6.81 -4.75
N PRO A 401 0.61 5.63 -4.88
CA PRO A 401 -0.84 5.54 -4.90
C PRO A 401 -1.42 5.84 -3.50
N PRO A 402 -2.61 6.51 -3.41
CA PRO A 402 -3.26 6.81 -2.13
C PRO A 402 -3.59 5.59 -1.26
N ALA A 403 -3.74 4.42 -1.89
CA ALA A 403 -3.93 3.12 -1.26
C ALA A 403 -3.11 2.06 -2.01
N MET A 404 -2.62 1.06 -1.28
CA MET A 404 -1.87 -0.06 -1.87
C MET A 404 -2.78 -1.06 -2.58
N MET A 405 -4.06 -1.10 -2.20
CA MET A 405 -5.08 -1.97 -2.80
C MET A 405 -6.44 -1.27 -2.77
N TYR A 406 -7.23 -1.46 -3.82
CA TYR A 406 -8.61 -1.05 -3.90
C TYR A 406 -9.54 -2.26 -3.85
N ILE A 407 -10.70 -2.11 -3.23
CA ILE A 407 -11.74 -3.14 -3.19
C ILE A 407 -12.98 -2.60 -3.87
N ALA A 408 -13.52 -3.40 -4.79
CA ALA A 408 -14.75 -3.13 -5.49
C ALA A 408 -15.76 -4.27 -5.30
N GLN A 409 -17.03 -3.92 -5.46
CA GLN A 409 -18.15 -4.85 -5.43
C GLN A 409 -18.94 -4.69 -6.72
N LEU A 410 -19.35 -5.82 -7.31
CA LEU A 410 -20.22 -5.83 -8.48
C LEU A 410 -21.66 -5.49 -8.07
N GLU A 411 -22.41 -4.88 -8.98
CA GLU A 411 -23.83 -4.54 -8.80
C GLU A 411 -24.12 -3.58 -7.63
N SER A 412 -23.10 -2.94 -7.04
CA SER A 412 -23.28 -1.92 -6.01
C SER A 412 -23.13 -0.52 -6.58
N GLU A 413 -24.08 0.37 -6.28
CA GLU A 413 -23.84 1.82 -6.37
C GLU A 413 -22.92 2.27 -5.24
N TYR A 414 -22.15 3.34 -5.47
CA TYR A 414 -21.40 3.95 -4.38
C TYR A 414 -22.30 4.88 -3.58
N SER A 415 -22.10 4.89 -2.28
CA SER A 415 -22.79 5.76 -1.34
C SER A 415 -21.79 6.74 -0.74
N VAL A 416 -22.12 8.02 -0.78
CA VAL A 416 -21.24 9.06 -0.25
C VAL A 416 -21.49 9.18 1.26
N PRO A 417 -20.53 8.83 2.14
CA PRO A 417 -20.75 8.89 3.58
C PRO A 417 -20.97 10.34 4.02
N THR A 418 -21.64 10.54 5.15
CA THR A 418 -21.75 11.87 5.77
C THR A 418 -20.35 12.34 6.17
N PRO A 419 -19.92 13.57 5.79
CA PRO A 419 -18.59 14.05 6.13
C PRO A 419 -18.44 14.16 7.64
N HIS A 420 -17.30 13.67 8.16
CA HIS A 420 -17.01 13.78 9.58
C HIS A 420 -16.49 15.18 9.90
N ILE A 421 -17.38 16.07 10.35
CA ILE A 421 -16.99 17.43 10.75
C ILE A 421 -16.47 17.42 12.20
N PRO A 422 -15.24 17.93 12.44
CA PRO A 422 -14.67 18.05 13.78
C PRO A 422 -15.53 18.79 14.80
N ALA A 423 -15.42 18.36 16.07
CA ALA A 423 -16.22 18.88 17.18
C ALA A 423 -16.01 20.39 17.41
N TYR A 424 -14.77 20.86 17.34
CA TYR A 424 -14.45 22.29 17.47
C TYR A 424 -15.08 23.12 16.34
N LEU A 425 -15.11 22.61 15.11
CA LEU A 425 -15.79 23.29 14.01
C LEU A 425 -17.30 23.36 14.27
N LYS A 426 -17.94 22.25 14.64
CA LYS A 426 -19.37 22.25 14.97
C LYS A 426 -19.73 23.27 16.06
N LYS A 427 -18.85 23.41 17.08
CA LYS A 427 -19.08 24.26 18.24
C LYS A 427 -18.84 25.74 17.96
N TYR A 428 -17.77 26.10 17.24
CA TYR A 428 -17.29 27.49 17.18
C TYR A 428 -17.42 28.18 15.82
N MET A 429 -17.75 27.47 14.75
CA MET A 429 -17.78 28.05 13.39
C MET A 429 -18.78 29.20 13.23
N ASN A 430 -19.86 29.19 14.02
CA ASN A 430 -20.88 30.23 14.02
C ASN A 430 -20.68 31.29 15.13
N SER A 431 -19.54 31.27 15.82
CA SER A 431 -19.22 32.28 16.83
C SER A 431 -19.17 33.67 16.19
N LYS A 432 -19.79 34.64 16.88
CA LYS A 432 -19.75 36.07 16.54
C LYS A 432 -18.74 36.86 17.38
N SER A 433 -18.20 36.23 18.42
CA SER A 433 -17.23 36.84 19.34
C SER A 433 -15.80 36.54 18.90
N GLU A 434 -14.88 37.45 19.21
CA GLU A 434 -13.45 37.21 19.07
C GLU A 434 -13.03 36.00 19.92
N LEU A 435 -12.23 35.12 19.32
CA LEU A 435 -11.75 33.89 19.96
C LEU A 435 -10.26 34.01 20.31
N PRO A 436 -9.80 33.38 21.40
CA PRO A 436 -8.38 33.34 21.74
C PRO A 436 -7.53 32.70 20.63
N ASP A 437 -6.27 33.15 20.49
CA ASP A 437 -5.32 32.63 19.48
C ASP A 437 -5.14 31.11 19.54
N SER A 438 -5.07 30.54 20.75
CA SER A 438 -4.94 29.10 20.96
C SER A 438 -6.15 28.32 20.43
N LEU A 439 -7.37 28.86 20.58
CA LEU A 439 -8.58 28.26 20.03
C LEU A 439 -8.65 28.42 18.49
N LEU A 440 -8.22 29.58 17.96
CA LEU A 440 -8.15 29.80 16.52
C LEU A 440 -7.22 28.79 15.83
N LYS A 441 -6.07 28.48 16.44
CA LYS A 441 -5.15 27.44 15.94
C LYS A 441 -5.80 26.06 15.87
N ILE A 442 -6.60 25.68 16.87
CA ILE A 442 -7.34 24.41 16.88
C ILE A 442 -8.40 24.40 15.76
N ILE A 443 -9.08 25.53 15.53
CA ILE A 443 -10.07 25.66 14.44
C ILE A 443 -9.41 25.57 13.06
N GLU A 444 -8.26 26.22 12.87
CA GLU A 444 -7.47 26.15 11.64
C GLU A 444 -6.99 24.72 11.37
N GLN A 445 -6.47 24.05 12.39
CA GLN A 445 -6.06 22.66 12.30
C GLN A 445 -7.25 21.73 11.97
N SER A 446 -8.40 21.94 12.61
CA SER A 446 -9.62 21.18 12.33
C SER A 446 -10.12 21.41 10.91
N THR A 447 -9.98 22.64 10.40
CA THR A 447 -10.33 23.01 9.02
C THR A 447 -9.39 22.33 8.05
N HIS A 448 -8.06 22.44 8.24
CA HIS A 448 -7.06 21.78 7.41
C HIS A 448 -7.31 20.26 7.34
N TYR A 449 -7.62 19.63 8.48
CA TYR A 449 -7.95 18.20 8.54
C TYR A 449 -9.12 17.83 7.65
N LEU A 450 -10.24 18.57 7.76
CA LEU A 450 -11.43 18.33 6.96
C LEU A 450 -11.11 18.45 5.46
N LEU A 451 -10.45 19.54 5.05
CA LEU A 451 -10.08 19.76 3.64
C LEU A 451 -9.15 18.65 3.12
N HIS A 452 -8.13 18.30 3.91
CA HIS A 452 -7.16 17.29 3.54
C HIS A 452 -7.81 15.92 3.37
N ASN A 453 -8.66 15.51 4.33
CA ASN A 453 -9.34 14.24 4.25
C ASN A 453 -10.29 14.16 3.05
N GLU A 454 -11.10 15.19 2.80
CA GLU A 454 -12.00 15.19 1.64
C GLU A 454 -11.22 15.11 0.32
N GLN A 455 -10.10 15.83 0.21
CA GLN A 455 -9.19 15.76 -0.94
C GLN A 455 -8.60 14.34 -1.11
N LEU A 456 -8.08 13.74 -0.04
CA LEU A 456 -7.51 12.39 -0.07
C LEU A 456 -8.54 11.32 -0.46
N HIS A 457 -9.78 11.43 0.03
CA HIS A 457 -10.85 10.49 -0.32
C HIS A 457 -11.27 10.62 -1.79
N LEU A 458 -11.33 11.85 -2.32
CA LEU A 458 -11.60 12.09 -3.73
C LEU A 458 -10.49 11.50 -4.61
N GLU A 459 -9.23 11.77 -4.28
CA GLU A 459 -8.07 11.23 -5.01
C GLU A 459 -8.04 9.71 -4.99
N ALA A 460 -8.26 9.08 -3.83
CA ALA A 460 -8.29 7.62 -3.71
C ALA A 460 -9.45 7.01 -4.50
N PHE A 461 -10.64 7.61 -4.45
CA PHE A 461 -11.79 7.14 -5.21
C PHE A 461 -11.57 7.21 -6.72
N VAL A 462 -11.09 8.37 -7.20
CA VAL A 462 -10.83 8.59 -8.62
C VAL A 462 -9.69 7.71 -9.13
N CYS A 463 -8.60 7.55 -8.36
CA CYS A 463 -7.53 6.62 -8.69
C CYS A 463 -8.06 5.18 -8.74
N GLY A 464 -8.82 4.73 -7.74
CA GLY A 464 -9.34 3.38 -7.71
C GLY A 464 -10.31 3.08 -8.88
N LEU A 465 -11.12 4.04 -9.31
CA LEU A 465 -11.96 3.88 -10.51
C LEU A 465 -11.14 3.80 -11.79
N LYS A 466 -10.10 4.62 -11.91
CA LYS A 466 -9.17 4.56 -13.04
C LYS A 466 -8.48 3.19 -13.10
N GLU A 467 -7.98 2.70 -11.97
CA GLU A 467 -7.35 1.37 -11.88
C GLU A 467 -8.34 0.24 -12.17
N GLN A 468 -9.61 0.37 -11.75
CA GLN A 468 -10.65 -0.58 -12.11
C GLN A 468 -10.91 -0.62 -13.62
N ALA A 469 -10.97 0.55 -14.27
CA ALA A 469 -11.14 0.65 -15.72
C ALA A 469 -9.95 0.06 -16.48
N LEU A 470 -8.72 0.36 -16.04
CA LEU A 470 -7.49 -0.20 -16.60
C LEU A 470 -7.42 -1.72 -16.43
N THR A 471 -7.80 -2.23 -15.26
CA THR A 471 -7.88 -3.67 -15.00
C THR A 471 -8.87 -4.34 -15.93
N ALA A 472 -10.07 -3.77 -16.09
CA ALA A 472 -11.09 -4.31 -17.01
C ALA A 472 -10.63 -4.29 -18.48
N GLU A 473 -9.94 -3.23 -18.91
CA GLU A 473 -9.34 -3.17 -20.26
C GLU A 473 -8.29 -4.27 -20.45
N HIS A 474 -7.40 -4.45 -19.47
CA HIS A 474 -6.35 -5.46 -19.51
C HIS A 474 -6.92 -6.89 -19.57
N GLU A 475 -7.90 -7.20 -18.74
CA GLU A 475 -8.57 -8.51 -18.73
C GLU A 475 -9.26 -8.81 -20.08
N LEU A 476 -9.97 -7.82 -20.65
CA LEU A 476 -10.59 -7.95 -21.97
C LEU A 476 -9.55 -8.13 -23.08
N PHE A 477 -8.41 -7.46 -22.98
CA PHE A 477 -7.32 -7.59 -23.96
C PHE A 477 -6.68 -8.99 -23.89
N GLN A 478 -6.37 -9.49 -22.68
CA GLN A 478 -5.83 -10.84 -22.46
C GLN A 478 -6.80 -11.94 -22.88
N TYR A 479 -8.11 -11.69 -22.81
CA TYR A 479 -9.10 -12.66 -23.29
C TYR A 479 -9.02 -12.93 -24.81
N ASN A 480 -8.41 -12.01 -25.55
CA ASN A 480 -8.20 -12.09 -27.00
C ASN A 480 -6.71 -12.10 -27.43
N THR A 481 -5.73 -12.05 -26.53
CA THR A 481 -4.29 -12.20 -26.87
C THR A 481 -3.56 -13.17 -25.93
N ASP A 482 -2.53 -13.87 -26.44
CA ASP A 482 -1.51 -14.74 -25.76
C ASP A 482 -1.97 -15.82 -24.76
N ALA A 483 -3.19 -15.78 -24.22
CA ALA A 483 -3.76 -16.69 -23.20
C ALA A 483 -5.16 -17.23 -23.58
N ASN A 484 -5.46 -17.29 -24.88
CA ASN A 484 -6.81 -17.07 -25.41
C ASN A 484 -7.88 -18.15 -25.21
N LYS A 485 -8.93 -17.79 -24.46
CA LYS A 485 -10.23 -18.49 -24.53
C LYS A 485 -11.05 -18.10 -25.76
N LEU A 486 -11.04 -16.82 -26.19
CA LEU A 486 -11.91 -16.37 -27.29
C LEU A 486 -11.43 -16.87 -28.66
N GLU A 487 -10.13 -16.76 -28.95
CA GLU A 487 -9.57 -17.34 -30.19
C GLU A 487 -9.67 -18.86 -30.17
N HIS A 488 -9.43 -19.51 -29.03
CA HIS A 488 -9.59 -20.96 -28.90
C HIS A 488 -11.03 -21.40 -29.23
N TYR A 489 -12.04 -20.68 -28.71
CA TYR A 489 -13.43 -20.90 -29.06
C TYR A 489 -13.69 -20.74 -30.57
N PHE A 490 -13.15 -19.69 -31.19
CA PHE A 490 -13.31 -19.49 -32.63
C PHE A 490 -12.62 -20.55 -33.47
N HIS A 491 -11.48 -21.07 -33.02
CA HIS A 491 -10.75 -22.16 -33.66
C HIS A 491 -11.50 -23.49 -33.53
N ALA A 492 -11.96 -23.83 -32.31
CA ALA A 492 -12.75 -25.04 -32.05
C ALA A 492 -14.03 -25.08 -32.89
N LEU A 493 -14.69 -23.94 -33.11
CA LEU A 493 -15.83 -23.84 -34.03
C LEU A 493 -15.44 -24.20 -35.47
N THR A 494 -14.34 -23.64 -35.98
CA THR A 494 -13.88 -23.90 -37.34
C THR A 494 -13.43 -25.35 -37.52
N GLU A 495 -12.76 -25.93 -36.52
CA GLU A 495 -12.39 -27.35 -36.53
C GLU A 495 -13.63 -28.25 -36.57
N MET A 496 -14.62 -27.97 -35.74
CA MET A 496 -15.87 -28.74 -35.71
C MET A 496 -16.66 -28.65 -37.01
N HIS A 497 -16.68 -27.47 -37.65
CA HIS A 497 -17.27 -27.33 -38.98
C HIS A 497 -16.60 -28.29 -39.98
N GLY A 498 -15.26 -28.28 -40.03
CA GLY A 498 -14.49 -29.16 -40.91
C GLY A 498 -14.74 -30.65 -40.65
N ARG A 499 -14.81 -31.06 -39.38
CA ARG A 499 -15.14 -32.46 -39.01
C ARG A 499 -16.52 -32.90 -39.50
N ILE A 500 -17.52 -32.02 -39.39
CA ILE A 500 -18.88 -32.31 -39.86
C ILE A 500 -18.95 -32.36 -41.38
N GLU A 501 -18.23 -31.48 -42.08
CA GLU A 501 -18.11 -31.54 -43.54
C GLU A 501 -17.45 -32.84 -43.99
N GLN A 502 -16.35 -33.25 -43.35
CA GLN A 502 -15.68 -34.53 -43.61
C GLN A 502 -16.63 -35.72 -43.42
N PHE A 503 -17.40 -35.75 -42.32
CA PHE A 503 -18.40 -36.79 -42.09
C PHE A 503 -19.46 -36.82 -43.19
N CYS A 504 -19.96 -35.66 -43.64
CA CYS A 504 -20.91 -35.58 -44.74
C CYS A 504 -20.31 -36.07 -46.07
N MET A 505 -19.08 -35.65 -46.38
CA MET A 505 -18.36 -36.09 -47.58
C MET A 505 -18.13 -37.61 -47.58
N GLY A 506 -17.81 -38.18 -46.41
CA GLY A 506 -17.69 -39.63 -46.25
C GLY A 506 -19.00 -40.37 -46.55
N ILE A 507 -20.13 -39.85 -46.09
CA ILE A 507 -21.46 -40.42 -46.40
C ILE A 507 -21.76 -40.34 -47.90
N GLU A 508 -21.52 -39.18 -48.52
CA GLU A 508 -21.76 -38.95 -49.96
C GLU A 508 -20.87 -39.85 -50.84
N ALA A 509 -19.58 -39.94 -50.54
CA ALA A 509 -18.63 -40.79 -51.25
C ALA A 509 -19.01 -42.28 -51.14
N ALA A 510 -19.38 -42.73 -49.94
CA ALA A 510 -19.87 -44.09 -49.73
C ALA A 510 -21.17 -44.36 -50.50
N ARG A 511 -22.08 -43.38 -50.58
CA ARG A 511 -23.30 -43.51 -51.38
C ARG A 511 -22.98 -43.69 -52.85
N GLN A 512 -22.06 -42.90 -53.41
CA GLN A 512 -21.70 -42.96 -54.84
C GLN A 512 -21.01 -44.27 -55.24
N THR A 513 -20.18 -44.81 -54.35
CA THR A 513 -19.40 -46.04 -54.59
C THR A 513 -20.17 -47.32 -54.25
N CYS A 514 -21.26 -47.23 -53.48
CA CYS A 514 -22.08 -48.38 -53.09
C CYS A 514 -22.76 -49.05 -54.30
N THR A 515 -22.42 -50.31 -54.57
CA THR A 515 -22.93 -51.14 -55.67
C THR A 515 -24.28 -51.80 -55.37
N VAL A 516 -24.70 -51.85 -54.09
CA VAL A 516 -25.95 -52.47 -53.65
C VAL A 516 -27.15 -51.60 -54.06
N GLN A 517 -28.07 -52.14 -54.87
CA GLN A 517 -29.25 -51.41 -55.36
C GLN A 517 -30.54 -51.78 -54.60
N GLY A 518 -31.42 -50.81 -54.37
CA GLY A 518 -32.78 -51.01 -53.87
C GLY A 518 -33.19 -50.14 -52.67
N LYS A 519 -34.47 -50.20 -52.28
CA LYS A 519 -35.07 -49.35 -51.23
C LYS A 519 -34.33 -49.36 -49.89
N ARG A 520 -33.70 -50.47 -49.51
CA ARG A 520 -32.91 -50.59 -48.27
C ARG A 520 -31.68 -49.66 -48.26
N ARG A 521 -31.00 -49.50 -49.40
CA ARG A 521 -29.85 -48.61 -49.58
C ARG A 521 -30.26 -47.16 -49.35
N ASP A 522 -31.36 -46.75 -49.99
CA ASP A 522 -31.86 -45.37 -49.88
C ASP A 522 -32.29 -45.04 -48.46
N ILE A 523 -32.97 -45.97 -47.76
CA ILE A 523 -33.35 -45.79 -46.35
C ILE A 523 -32.10 -45.60 -45.48
N PHE A 524 -31.09 -46.45 -45.62
CA PHE A 524 -29.85 -46.36 -44.84
C PHE A 524 -29.15 -45.00 -45.00
N PHE A 525 -28.87 -44.58 -46.24
CA PHE A 525 -28.19 -43.30 -46.45
C PHE A 525 -29.06 -42.11 -46.01
N ASN A 526 -30.38 -42.18 -46.20
CA ASN A 526 -31.28 -41.12 -45.73
C ASN A 526 -31.25 -40.96 -44.20
N GLU A 527 -31.15 -42.05 -43.44
CA GLU A 527 -31.00 -41.99 -41.97
C GLU A 527 -29.69 -41.32 -41.56
N TRP A 528 -28.57 -41.65 -42.23
CA TRP A 528 -27.27 -41.04 -41.95
C TRP A 528 -27.18 -39.58 -42.39
N PHE A 529 -27.76 -39.21 -43.54
CA PHE A 529 -27.91 -37.81 -43.93
C PHE A 529 -28.80 -37.04 -42.94
N ALA A 530 -29.86 -37.66 -42.40
CA ALA A 530 -30.66 -37.03 -41.36
C ALA A 530 -29.84 -36.78 -40.08
N LYS A 531 -28.96 -37.72 -39.68
CA LYS A 531 -28.02 -37.54 -38.54
C LYS A 531 -27.00 -36.42 -38.83
N ALA A 532 -26.41 -36.39 -40.02
CA ALA A 532 -25.47 -35.36 -40.44
C ALA A 532 -26.12 -33.96 -40.51
N ASN A 533 -27.37 -33.88 -40.98
CA ASN A 533 -28.14 -32.63 -41.03
C ASN A 533 -28.46 -32.09 -39.63
N LYS A 534 -28.64 -32.96 -38.62
CA LYS A 534 -28.77 -32.52 -37.21
C LYS A 534 -27.48 -31.86 -36.73
N PHE A 535 -26.31 -32.43 -37.01
CA PHE A 535 -25.03 -31.80 -36.66
C PHE A 535 -24.83 -30.46 -37.38
N LYS A 536 -25.16 -30.38 -38.68
CA LYS A 536 -25.13 -29.12 -39.43
C LYS A 536 -26.05 -28.06 -38.83
N ALA A 537 -27.26 -28.42 -38.40
CA ALA A 537 -28.19 -27.48 -37.79
C ALA A 537 -27.63 -26.86 -36.49
N VAL A 538 -27.02 -27.68 -35.62
CA VAL A 538 -26.37 -27.21 -34.39
C VAL A 538 -25.18 -26.31 -34.71
N MET A 539 -24.37 -26.65 -35.71
CA MET A 539 -23.24 -25.80 -36.13
C MET A 539 -23.68 -24.44 -36.63
N VAL A 540 -24.76 -24.36 -37.42
CA VAL A 540 -25.31 -23.08 -37.91
C VAL A 540 -25.73 -22.19 -36.74
N GLU A 541 -26.32 -22.76 -35.70
CA GLU A 541 -26.68 -22.04 -34.48
C GLU A 541 -25.44 -21.47 -33.76
N LEU A 542 -24.42 -22.31 -33.56
CA LEU A 542 -23.16 -21.93 -32.91
C LEU A 542 -22.37 -20.88 -33.71
N GLU A 543 -22.36 -20.96 -35.04
CA GLU A 543 -21.78 -19.93 -35.91
C GLU A 543 -22.54 -18.61 -35.84
N GLY A 544 -23.87 -18.66 -35.75
CA GLY A 544 -24.69 -17.48 -35.48
C GLY A 544 -24.32 -16.81 -34.15
N LEU A 545 -23.98 -17.59 -33.13
CA LEU A 545 -23.50 -17.09 -31.84
C LEU A 545 -22.09 -16.49 -31.93
N LYS A 546 -21.18 -17.05 -32.75
CA LYS A 546 -19.82 -16.50 -32.98
C LYS A 546 -19.84 -15.03 -33.38
N VAL A 547 -20.73 -14.65 -34.31
CA VAL A 547 -20.87 -13.26 -34.78
C VAL A 547 -21.36 -12.35 -33.65
N LYS A 548 -22.35 -12.81 -32.87
CA LYS A 548 -22.89 -12.07 -31.72
C LYS A 548 -21.82 -11.85 -30.64
N VAL A 549 -21.11 -12.92 -30.27
CA VAL A 549 -19.99 -12.91 -29.31
C VAL A 549 -18.90 -11.94 -29.76
N SER A 550 -18.50 -11.98 -31.03
CA SER A 550 -17.48 -11.08 -31.58
C SER A 550 -17.90 -9.61 -31.53
N LYS A 551 -19.16 -9.31 -31.91
CA LYS A 551 -19.70 -7.95 -31.88
C LYS A 551 -19.78 -7.42 -30.45
N TYR A 552 -20.24 -8.26 -29.53
CA TYR A 552 -20.35 -7.95 -28.11
C TYR A 552 -18.97 -7.69 -27.49
N TYR A 553 -18.01 -8.58 -27.68
CA TYR A 553 -16.63 -8.40 -27.23
C TYR A 553 -16.01 -7.07 -27.70
N ARG A 554 -16.14 -6.75 -28.99
CA ARG A 554 -15.63 -5.48 -29.54
C ARG A 554 -16.31 -4.25 -28.92
N SER A 555 -17.60 -4.35 -28.62
CA SER A 555 -18.35 -3.29 -27.94
C SER A 555 -17.79 -3.06 -26.54
N GLU A 556 -17.61 -4.13 -25.76
CA GLU A 556 -17.09 -4.03 -24.39
C GLU A 556 -15.63 -3.56 -24.34
N LEU A 557 -14.78 -4.06 -25.23
CA LEU A 557 -13.39 -3.59 -25.35
C LEU A 557 -13.32 -2.09 -25.67
N ARG A 558 -14.21 -1.60 -26.54
CA ARG A 558 -14.28 -0.17 -26.86
C ARG A 558 -14.68 0.66 -25.63
N ARG A 559 -15.71 0.23 -24.91
CA ARG A 559 -16.17 0.91 -23.69
C ARG A 559 -15.06 0.93 -22.62
N ALA A 560 -14.33 -0.17 -22.45
CA ALA A 560 -13.23 -0.26 -21.49
C ALA A 560 -12.11 0.73 -21.82
N LYS A 561 -11.70 0.80 -23.10
CA LYS A 561 -10.72 1.79 -23.59
C LYS A 561 -11.17 3.22 -23.36
N GLU A 562 -12.42 3.54 -23.67
CA GLU A 562 -12.98 4.88 -23.47
C GLU A 562 -12.97 5.27 -21.98
N MET A 563 -13.24 4.34 -21.07
CA MET A 563 -13.19 4.60 -19.62
C MET A 563 -11.75 4.70 -19.09
N ALA A 564 -10.83 3.86 -19.55
CA ALA A 564 -9.43 3.88 -19.10
C ALA A 564 -8.72 5.23 -19.36
N VAL A 565 -9.10 5.92 -20.44
CA VAL A 565 -8.57 7.24 -20.82
C VAL A 565 -9.53 8.39 -20.49
N ASN A 566 -10.54 8.15 -19.64
CA ASN A 566 -11.53 9.16 -19.30
C ASN A 566 -10.89 10.32 -18.54
N LYS A 567 -10.92 11.51 -19.15
CA LYS A 567 -10.28 12.73 -18.64
C LYS A 567 -10.79 13.18 -17.28
N ILE A 568 -12.02 12.79 -16.91
CA ILE A 568 -12.59 13.15 -15.61
C ILE A 568 -11.69 12.69 -14.45
N PHE A 569 -11.00 11.56 -14.61
CA PHE A 569 -10.14 11.04 -13.56
C PHE A 569 -8.91 11.93 -13.36
N ASP A 570 -8.25 12.33 -14.44
CA ASP A 570 -7.07 13.18 -14.35
C ASP A 570 -7.45 14.63 -13.95
N GLU A 571 -8.58 15.12 -14.44
CA GLU A 571 -9.12 16.45 -14.09
C GLU A 571 -9.44 16.55 -12.59
N LEU A 572 -10.07 15.54 -12.00
CA LEU A 572 -10.40 15.54 -10.57
C LEU A 572 -9.19 15.24 -9.69
N LYS A 573 -8.25 14.41 -10.14
CA LYS A 573 -7.01 14.12 -9.40
C LYS A 573 -6.10 15.34 -9.31
N GLN A 574 -5.94 16.10 -10.39
CA GLN A 574 -4.99 17.23 -10.43
C GLN A 574 -5.55 18.54 -9.84
N LYS A 575 -6.87 18.61 -9.66
CA LYS A 575 -7.53 19.84 -9.22
C LYS A 575 -7.56 19.90 -7.70
N ASP A 576 -7.18 21.04 -7.15
CA ASP A 576 -7.39 21.39 -5.74
C ASP A 576 -8.88 21.73 -5.49
N VAL A 577 -9.73 20.70 -5.58
CA VAL A 577 -11.19 20.81 -5.57
C VAL A 577 -11.68 21.47 -4.29
N TYR A 578 -11.07 21.11 -3.16
CA TYR A 578 -11.44 21.62 -1.85
C TYR A 578 -10.59 22.81 -1.40
N LYS A 579 -9.76 23.37 -2.28
CA LYS A 579 -8.92 24.56 -2.01
C LYS A 579 -7.97 24.36 -0.82
N LEU A 580 -7.47 23.14 -0.63
CA LEU A 580 -6.53 22.79 0.42
C LEU A 580 -5.21 23.54 0.27
N LEU A 581 -4.66 23.65 -0.94
CA LEU A 581 -3.40 24.36 -1.19
C LEU A 581 -3.58 25.86 -0.97
N GLU A 582 -4.73 26.41 -1.36
CA GLU A 582 -5.10 27.80 -1.07
C GLU A 582 -5.18 28.05 0.45
N PHE A 583 -5.80 27.14 1.19
CA PHE A 583 -5.91 27.24 2.65
C PHE A 583 -4.54 27.13 3.34
N ARG A 584 -3.66 26.22 2.90
CA ARG A 584 -2.29 26.08 3.41
C ARG A 584 -1.48 27.37 3.27
N ARG A 585 -1.54 28.03 2.10
CA ARG A 585 -0.90 29.34 1.91
C ARG A 585 -1.44 30.40 2.87
N HIS A 586 -2.69 30.27 3.29
CA HIS A 586 -3.30 31.18 4.26
C HIS A 586 -2.73 30.96 5.66
N LEU A 587 -2.49 29.71 6.07
CA LEU A 587 -1.84 29.38 7.35
C LEU A 587 -0.43 29.97 7.46
N ASP A 588 0.28 30.09 6.33
CA ASP A 588 1.61 30.69 6.27
C ASP A 588 1.60 32.24 6.36
N THR A 589 0.42 32.88 6.29
CA THR A 589 0.28 34.34 6.30
C THR A 589 -0.41 34.84 7.56
N VAL A 590 0.00 36.02 8.04
CA VAL A 590 -0.62 36.65 9.22
C VAL A 590 -1.90 37.35 8.77
N SER A 591 -3.06 36.75 9.07
CA SER A 591 -4.37 37.34 8.78
C SER A 591 -5.12 37.71 10.07
N ASN A 592 -5.85 38.83 10.03
CA ASN A 592 -6.76 39.22 11.11
C ASN A 592 -8.16 38.57 10.96
N GLU A 593 -8.42 37.88 9.83
CA GLU A 593 -9.73 37.30 9.49
C GLU A 593 -9.73 35.76 9.55
N ARG A 594 -8.86 35.18 10.39
CA ARG A 594 -8.61 33.72 10.46
C ARG A 594 -9.88 32.86 10.58
N LEU A 595 -10.82 33.27 11.45
CA LEU A 595 -12.09 32.55 11.62
C LEU A 595 -12.97 32.60 10.36
N GLU A 596 -13.00 33.74 9.65
CA GLU A 596 -13.81 33.90 8.43
C GLU A 596 -13.22 33.09 7.26
N VAL A 597 -11.90 33.01 7.18
CA VAL A 597 -11.20 32.15 6.22
C VAL A 597 -11.55 30.69 6.47
N CYS A 598 -11.48 30.22 7.73
CA CYS A 598 -11.90 28.87 8.09
C CYS A 598 -13.37 28.61 7.74
N ARG A 599 -14.24 29.56 8.06
CA ARG A 599 -15.68 29.52 7.74
C ARG A 599 -15.93 29.33 6.26
N THR A 600 -15.31 30.17 5.44
CA THR A 600 -15.41 30.13 3.98
C THR A 600 -14.89 28.80 3.43
N ALA A 601 -13.74 28.33 3.92
CA ALA A 601 -13.14 27.08 3.48
C ALA A 601 -14.05 25.87 3.77
N VAL A 602 -14.61 25.76 4.99
CA VAL A 602 -15.50 24.67 5.36
C VAL A 602 -16.79 24.68 4.55
N TYR A 603 -17.46 25.83 4.40
CA TYR A 603 -18.69 25.91 3.61
C TYR A 603 -18.46 25.58 2.14
N ASN A 604 -17.36 26.07 1.56
CA ASN A 604 -16.97 25.71 0.20
C ASN A 604 -16.69 24.22 0.08
N CYS A 605 -15.95 23.63 1.02
CA CYS A 605 -15.64 22.21 1.01
C CYS A 605 -16.90 21.35 1.01
N LEU A 606 -17.79 21.57 1.98
CA LEU A 606 -19.04 20.81 2.11
C LEU A 606 -19.94 20.99 0.88
N GLY A 607 -20.05 22.22 0.36
CA GLY A 607 -20.84 22.51 -0.83
C GLY A 607 -20.26 21.94 -2.13
N GLN A 608 -18.94 21.84 -2.26
CA GLN A 608 -18.29 21.20 -3.42
C GLN A 608 -18.33 19.67 -3.33
N ARG A 609 -18.23 19.11 -2.13
CA ARG A 609 -18.26 17.66 -1.90
C ARG A 609 -19.49 17.01 -2.50
N GLU A 610 -20.67 17.56 -2.21
CA GLU A 610 -21.93 17.05 -2.77
C GLU A 610 -21.93 17.15 -4.30
N LYS A 611 -21.48 18.28 -4.87
CA LYS A 611 -21.45 18.50 -6.32
C LYS A 611 -20.54 17.52 -7.06
N VAL A 612 -19.39 17.19 -6.47
CA VAL A 612 -18.40 16.30 -7.09
C VAL A 612 -18.88 14.86 -7.05
N PHE A 613 -19.29 14.35 -5.90
CA PHE A 613 -19.72 12.96 -5.79
C PHE A 613 -21.12 12.69 -6.37
N LEU A 614 -21.96 13.72 -6.49
CA LEU A 614 -23.24 13.62 -7.19
C LEU A 614 -23.14 13.97 -8.68
N ASN A 615 -21.94 14.23 -9.19
CA ASN A 615 -21.72 14.54 -10.60
C ASN A 615 -22.17 13.39 -11.50
N GLU A 616 -23.02 13.70 -12.48
CA GLU A 616 -23.58 12.71 -13.42
C GLU A 616 -22.51 12.00 -14.23
N HIS A 617 -21.41 12.68 -14.61
CA HIS A 617 -20.33 12.05 -15.36
C HIS A 617 -19.53 11.05 -14.50
N LEU A 618 -19.33 11.35 -13.20
CA LEU A 618 -18.65 10.44 -12.29
C LEU A 618 -19.51 9.21 -11.97
N LYS A 619 -20.82 9.41 -11.72
CA LYS A 619 -21.79 8.32 -11.59
C LYS A 619 -21.87 7.46 -12.85
N TYR A 620 -21.90 8.10 -14.02
CA TYR A 620 -21.88 7.42 -15.31
C TYR A 620 -20.61 6.58 -15.48
N ALA A 621 -19.44 7.12 -15.17
CA ALA A 621 -18.19 6.39 -15.24
C ALA A 621 -18.21 5.15 -14.33
N TYR A 622 -18.58 5.33 -13.06
CA TYR A 622 -18.68 4.24 -12.08
C TYR A 622 -19.65 3.12 -12.53
N SER A 623 -20.88 3.48 -12.91
CA SER A 623 -21.89 2.52 -13.39
C SER A 623 -21.49 1.83 -14.69
N THR A 624 -20.83 2.55 -15.60
CA THR A 624 -20.28 1.99 -16.83
C THR A 624 -19.20 0.95 -16.51
N ILE A 625 -18.27 1.25 -15.60
CA ILE A 625 -17.21 0.32 -15.19
C ILE A 625 -17.79 -0.95 -14.56
N ASN A 626 -18.73 -0.82 -13.62
CA ASN A 626 -19.36 -1.98 -12.99
C ASN A 626 -20.16 -2.82 -14.00
N SER A 627 -20.92 -2.19 -14.88
CA SER A 627 -21.68 -2.92 -15.91
C SER A 627 -20.76 -3.66 -16.88
N MET A 628 -19.63 -3.07 -17.30
CA MET A 628 -18.67 -3.75 -18.17
C MET A 628 -18.13 -5.05 -17.56
N GLN A 629 -17.81 -5.05 -16.26
CA GLN A 629 -17.32 -6.27 -15.60
C GLN A 629 -18.38 -7.36 -15.47
N ILE A 630 -19.64 -6.99 -15.22
CA ILE A 630 -20.77 -7.93 -15.21
C ILE A 630 -20.98 -8.54 -16.59
N GLU A 631 -21.02 -7.70 -17.61
CA GLU A 631 -21.17 -8.08 -19.01
C GLU A 631 -20.00 -8.96 -19.48
N PHE A 632 -18.76 -8.65 -19.06
CA PHE A 632 -17.60 -9.49 -19.35
C PHE A 632 -17.68 -10.89 -18.71
N LYS A 633 -18.13 -10.99 -17.46
CA LYS A 633 -18.39 -12.30 -16.82
C LYS A 633 -19.45 -13.12 -17.55
N LYS A 634 -20.51 -12.47 -18.05
CA LYS A 634 -21.53 -13.12 -18.88
C LYS A 634 -20.92 -13.65 -20.18
N LEU A 635 -20.08 -12.87 -20.84
CA LEU A 635 -19.35 -13.29 -22.04
C LEU A 635 -18.48 -14.53 -21.78
N GLN A 636 -17.73 -14.53 -20.68
CA GLN A 636 -16.91 -15.68 -20.28
C GLN A 636 -17.77 -16.94 -20.11
N SER A 637 -18.90 -16.83 -19.40
CA SER A 637 -19.83 -17.95 -19.21
C SER A 637 -20.42 -18.47 -20.52
N ILE A 638 -20.81 -17.59 -21.46
CA ILE A 638 -21.32 -17.98 -22.78
C ILE A 638 -20.26 -18.76 -23.57
N VAL A 639 -19.03 -18.25 -23.59
CA VAL A 639 -17.93 -18.91 -24.32
C VAL A 639 -17.60 -20.26 -23.69
N ASP A 640 -17.50 -20.35 -22.36
CA ASP A 640 -17.21 -21.59 -21.65
C ASP A 640 -18.30 -22.65 -21.88
N ASN A 641 -19.58 -22.24 -21.84
CA ASN A 641 -20.70 -23.15 -22.14
C ASN A 641 -20.67 -23.66 -23.59
N ASN A 642 -20.38 -22.79 -24.56
CA ASN A 642 -20.31 -23.18 -25.97
C ASN A 642 -19.10 -24.07 -26.26
N LEU A 643 -17.96 -23.84 -25.60
CA LEU A 643 -16.79 -24.73 -25.68
C LEU A 643 -17.14 -26.14 -25.19
N ASN A 644 -17.84 -26.25 -24.07
CA ASN A 644 -18.32 -27.54 -23.56
C ASN A 644 -19.27 -28.24 -24.56
N GLN A 645 -20.18 -27.49 -25.18
CA GLN A 645 -21.08 -28.03 -26.21
C GLN A 645 -20.31 -28.52 -27.45
N LEU A 646 -19.28 -27.78 -27.88
CA LEU A 646 -18.41 -28.19 -29.00
C LEU A 646 -17.67 -29.49 -28.69
N HIS A 647 -17.12 -29.64 -27.48
CA HIS A 647 -16.47 -30.89 -27.05
C HIS A 647 -17.44 -32.07 -27.04
N GLN A 648 -18.67 -31.89 -26.54
CA GLN A 648 -19.69 -32.94 -26.58
C GLN A 648 -20.05 -33.34 -28.01
N MET A 649 -20.18 -32.36 -28.91
CA MET A 649 -20.48 -32.60 -30.31
C MET A 649 -19.32 -33.26 -31.05
N GLN A 650 -18.07 -32.92 -30.72
CA GLN A 650 -16.87 -33.58 -31.24
C GLN A 650 -16.89 -35.07 -30.98
N ASN A 651 -17.23 -35.47 -29.74
CA ASN A 651 -17.36 -36.87 -29.36
C ASN A 651 -18.51 -37.54 -30.12
N ALA A 652 -19.66 -36.88 -30.23
CA ALA A 652 -20.83 -37.41 -30.95
C ALA A 652 -20.59 -37.62 -32.46
N VAL A 653 -19.89 -36.69 -33.12
CA VAL A 653 -19.52 -36.80 -34.54
C VAL A 653 -18.50 -37.92 -34.75
N SER A 654 -17.49 -38.00 -33.89
CA SER A 654 -16.47 -39.05 -33.95
C SER A 654 -17.09 -40.45 -33.78
N GLN A 655 -17.95 -40.61 -32.77
CA GLN A 655 -18.70 -41.85 -32.54
C GLN A 655 -19.62 -42.19 -33.72
N SER A 656 -20.35 -41.21 -34.23
CA SER A 656 -21.23 -41.41 -35.41
C SER A 656 -20.46 -41.80 -36.66
N THR A 657 -19.23 -41.30 -36.80
CA THR A 657 -18.34 -41.68 -37.89
C THR A 657 -17.95 -43.14 -37.79
N ILE A 658 -17.58 -43.62 -36.59
CA ILE A 658 -17.24 -45.03 -36.35
C ILE A 658 -18.46 -45.93 -36.62
N GLU A 659 -19.62 -45.58 -36.07
CA GLU A 659 -20.87 -46.32 -36.26
C GLU A 659 -21.26 -46.41 -37.74
N PHE A 660 -21.09 -45.32 -38.49
CA PHE A 660 -21.36 -45.29 -39.93
C PHE A 660 -20.48 -46.28 -40.69
N HIS A 661 -19.17 -46.30 -40.42
CA HIS A 661 -18.24 -47.24 -41.06
C HIS A 661 -18.58 -48.69 -40.72
N LYS A 662 -18.89 -49.00 -39.46
CA LYS A 662 -19.32 -50.35 -39.05
C LYS A 662 -20.58 -50.80 -39.80
N ALA A 663 -21.60 -49.94 -39.86
CA ALA A 663 -22.85 -50.25 -40.53
C ALA A 663 -22.68 -50.38 -42.07
N LEU A 664 -21.76 -49.62 -42.67
CA LEU A 664 -21.38 -49.76 -44.07
C LEU A 664 -20.77 -51.13 -44.38
N ILE A 665 -19.86 -51.61 -43.53
CA ILE A 665 -19.23 -52.93 -43.67
C ILE A 665 -20.31 -54.03 -43.60
N GLU A 666 -21.24 -53.95 -42.64
CA GLU A 666 -22.33 -54.92 -42.50
C GLU A 666 -23.25 -54.97 -43.73
N ILE A 667 -23.58 -53.83 -44.33
CA ILE A 667 -24.38 -53.77 -45.56
C ILE A 667 -23.63 -54.40 -46.73
N TYR A 668 -22.33 -54.18 -46.83
CA TYR A 668 -21.51 -54.74 -47.90
C TYR A 668 -21.37 -56.26 -47.78
N VAL A 669 -21.07 -56.76 -46.57
CA VAL A 669 -20.95 -58.20 -46.28
C VAL A 669 -22.27 -58.94 -46.57
N ASN A 670 -23.40 -58.39 -46.13
CA ASN A 670 -24.72 -58.99 -46.35
C ASN A 670 -25.22 -58.84 -47.80
N GLY A 671 -24.80 -57.79 -48.52
CA GLY A 671 -25.23 -57.50 -49.90
C GLY A 671 -24.56 -58.37 -50.98
N ASN A 672 -23.35 -58.88 -50.72
CA ASN A 672 -22.60 -59.72 -51.67
C ASN A 672 -22.79 -61.24 -51.45
N GLY A 673 -23.75 -61.67 -50.62
CA GLY A 673 -24.06 -63.08 -50.44
C GLY A 673 -23.02 -63.89 -49.65
N HIS A 674 -22.12 -63.24 -48.90
CA HIS A 674 -21.29 -63.93 -47.93
C HIS A 674 -22.08 -64.19 -46.65
N SER A 675 -22.61 -65.41 -46.55
CA SER A 675 -23.22 -65.90 -45.32
C SER A 675 -22.13 -66.06 -44.26
N THR A 676 -22.08 -65.16 -43.29
CA THR A 676 -21.42 -65.42 -42.01
C THR A 676 -22.44 -66.09 -41.09
N TYR A 677 -22.34 -67.42 -40.98
CA TYR A 677 -22.98 -68.18 -39.91
C TYR A 677 -22.44 -67.69 -38.56
N LEU A 678 -23.31 -67.15 -37.73
CA LEU A 678 -23.10 -67.03 -36.28
C LEU A 678 -23.93 -68.13 -35.63
N SER A 679 -23.28 -69.24 -35.24
CA SER A 679 -23.91 -70.24 -34.37
C SER A 679 -23.78 -69.79 -32.92
N GLN A 680 -24.92 -69.74 -32.21
CA GLN A 680 -24.97 -69.72 -30.75
C GLN A 680 -24.47 -71.06 -30.23
N ASP A 681 -23.35 -71.06 -29.49
CA ASP A 681 -23.16 -71.77 -28.22
C ASP A 681 -21.69 -71.71 -27.75
N GLY A 682 -21.50 -71.26 -26.50
CA GLY A 682 -20.47 -71.69 -25.54
C GLY A 682 -18.98 -71.69 -25.92
N ASP A 683 -18.24 -70.79 -25.24
CA ASP A 683 -16.83 -70.84 -24.85
C ASP A 683 -15.70 -70.60 -25.90
N SER A 684 -14.98 -69.49 -25.64
CA SER A 684 -13.67 -69.05 -26.16
C SER A 684 -13.60 -68.39 -27.56
N PRO A 685 -12.82 -67.29 -27.71
CA PRO A 685 -12.83 -66.47 -28.91
C PRO A 685 -11.99 -67.11 -30.03
N ILE A 686 -12.61 -67.37 -31.17
CA ILE A 686 -11.88 -67.70 -32.40
C ILE A 686 -11.43 -66.37 -33.02
N ILE A 687 -10.14 -66.07 -32.89
CA ILE A 687 -9.46 -65.01 -33.63
C ILE A 687 -9.48 -65.42 -35.10
N VAL A 688 -10.37 -64.81 -35.89
CA VAL A 688 -10.23 -64.84 -37.35
C VAL A 688 -9.15 -63.83 -37.70
N ASN A 689 -7.94 -64.33 -37.94
CA ASN A 689 -6.87 -63.59 -38.61
C ASN A 689 -7.34 -63.21 -40.02
N GLY A 690 -8.01 -62.06 -40.12
CA GLY A 690 -8.54 -61.51 -41.37
C GLY A 690 -8.34 -60.00 -41.50
N THR A 691 -7.47 -59.41 -40.68
CA THR A 691 -7.22 -57.96 -40.67
C THR A 691 -6.48 -57.49 -41.93
N SER A 692 -5.66 -58.35 -42.58
CA SER A 692 -4.92 -57.96 -43.78
C SER A 692 -5.77 -57.95 -45.06
N ASP A 693 -6.71 -58.89 -45.22
CA ASP A 693 -7.55 -59.00 -46.44
C ASP A 693 -8.73 -58.03 -46.43
N LEU A 694 -9.26 -57.69 -45.24
CA LEU A 694 -10.30 -56.67 -45.12
C LEU A 694 -9.71 -55.26 -45.31
N ALA A 695 -8.52 -54.99 -44.75
CA ALA A 695 -7.84 -53.70 -44.91
C ALA A 695 -7.29 -53.49 -46.33
N SER A 696 -6.81 -54.53 -47.03
CA SER A 696 -6.38 -54.42 -48.43
C SER A 696 -7.57 -54.18 -49.36
N SER A 697 -8.69 -54.87 -49.13
CA SER A 697 -9.93 -54.69 -49.90
C SER A 697 -10.58 -53.31 -49.67
N ILE A 698 -10.46 -52.74 -48.47
CA ILE A 698 -10.94 -51.39 -48.15
C ILE A 698 -10.05 -50.31 -48.78
N ASN A 699 -8.72 -50.50 -48.83
CA ASN A 699 -7.77 -49.58 -49.47
C ASN A 699 -7.81 -49.64 -51.01
N GLU A 700 -8.19 -50.77 -51.63
CA GLU A 700 -8.38 -50.86 -53.09
C GLU A 700 -9.67 -50.18 -53.57
N LEU A 701 -10.67 -49.99 -52.71
CA LEU A 701 -12.00 -49.46 -53.05
C LEU A 701 -12.17 -47.95 -52.80
N PHE A 702 -11.39 -47.35 -51.91
CA PHE A 702 -11.43 -45.91 -51.64
C PHE A 702 -10.04 -45.31 -51.84
N GLN A 703 -9.89 -44.38 -52.81
CA GLN A 703 -8.66 -43.60 -52.99
C GLN A 703 -8.47 -42.56 -51.86
N TYR A 704 -8.48 -43.00 -50.60
CA TYR A 704 -8.11 -42.23 -49.42
C TYR A 704 -7.56 -43.20 -48.36
N PRO A 705 -6.50 -42.85 -47.60
CA PRO A 705 -5.89 -43.78 -46.67
C PRO A 705 -6.78 -43.95 -45.43
N VAL A 706 -7.70 -44.92 -45.49
CA VAL A 706 -8.55 -45.31 -44.35
C VAL A 706 -7.69 -45.87 -43.20
N GLN A 707 -6.48 -46.36 -43.51
CA GLN A 707 -5.54 -46.90 -42.55
C GLN A 707 -5.16 -45.88 -41.47
N SER A 708 -4.92 -44.60 -41.79
CA SER A 708 -4.50 -43.63 -40.77
C SER A 708 -5.60 -43.28 -39.76
N LEU A 709 -6.87 -43.33 -40.16
CA LEU A 709 -8.02 -43.07 -39.30
C LEU A 709 -8.39 -44.30 -38.45
N ILE A 710 -8.18 -45.51 -38.99
CA ILE A 710 -8.28 -46.76 -38.22
C ILE A 710 -7.15 -46.82 -37.20
N ASP A 711 -5.92 -46.45 -37.57
CA ASP A 711 -4.77 -46.43 -36.67
C ASP A 711 -4.98 -45.37 -35.56
N GLU A 712 -5.47 -44.17 -35.88
CA GLU A 712 -5.80 -43.12 -34.89
C GLU A 712 -6.98 -43.51 -33.98
N ALA A 713 -7.98 -44.21 -34.51
CA ALA A 713 -9.10 -44.74 -33.71
C ALA A 713 -8.67 -45.90 -32.81
N THR A 714 -7.73 -46.73 -33.27
CA THR A 714 -7.18 -47.85 -32.50
C THR A 714 -6.24 -47.34 -31.40
N GLU A 715 -5.41 -46.33 -31.68
CA GLU A 715 -4.62 -45.61 -30.67
C GLU A 715 -5.51 -44.95 -29.62
N ARG A 716 -6.61 -44.27 -30.02
CA ARG A 716 -7.54 -43.66 -29.05
C ARG A 716 -8.34 -44.66 -28.23
N MET A 717 -8.68 -45.83 -28.79
CA MET A 717 -9.30 -46.92 -28.02
C MET A 717 -8.31 -47.51 -27.01
N LEU A 718 -7.03 -47.65 -27.38
CA LEU A 718 -5.96 -48.04 -26.45
C LEU A 718 -5.71 -46.96 -25.37
N GLN A 719 -5.85 -45.67 -25.69
CA GLN A 719 -5.71 -44.58 -24.72
C GLN A 719 -6.91 -44.50 -23.75
N MET A 720 -8.13 -44.75 -24.23
CA MET A 720 -9.33 -44.78 -23.37
C MET A 720 -9.32 -45.96 -22.40
N ASP A 721 -8.78 -47.13 -22.79
CA ASP A 721 -8.61 -48.27 -21.86
C ASP A 721 -7.51 -48.00 -20.82
N ILE A 722 -6.49 -47.19 -21.12
CA ILE A 722 -5.45 -46.78 -20.16
C ILE A 722 -5.98 -45.75 -19.17
N ASP A 723 -6.78 -44.77 -19.61
CA ASP A 723 -7.38 -43.75 -18.72
C ASP A 723 -8.47 -44.31 -17.79
N ASP A 724 -9.18 -45.38 -18.21
CA ASP A 724 -10.15 -46.09 -17.36
C ASP A 724 -9.47 -47.01 -16.31
N ASP A 725 -8.24 -47.50 -16.57
CA ASP A 725 -7.45 -48.26 -15.59
C ASP A 725 -6.69 -47.35 -14.61
N ILE A 726 -6.21 -46.19 -15.05
CA ILE A 726 -5.58 -45.18 -14.18
C ILE A 726 -6.60 -44.59 -13.18
N ASN A 727 -7.86 -44.41 -13.59
CA ASN A 727 -8.91 -43.93 -12.69
C ASN A 727 -9.43 -44.99 -11.69
N LYS A 728 -9.08 -46.27 -11.85
CA LYS A 728 -9.45 -47.36 -10.92
C LYS A 728 -8.37 -47.71 -9.91
N HIS A 729 -7.13 -47.27 -10.10
CA HIS A 729 -6.02 -47.51 -9.18
C HIS A 729 -5.40 -46.20 -8.65
N ASN A 730 -6.19 -45.40 -7.94
CA ASN A 730 -5.68 -44.35 -7.06
C ASN A 730 -5.70 -44.82 -5.60
N ASP A 731 -4.70 -45.62 -5.24
CA ASP A 731 -4.23 -45.77 -3.86
C ASP A 731 -2.76 -46.21 -3.91
N LEU A 732 -1.83 -45.24 -3.80
CA LEU A 732 -0.50 -45.28 -3.14
C LEU A 732 0.43 -44.13 -3.65
N PRO A 733 1.44 -43.71 -2.86
CA PRO A 733 1.71 -42.32 -2.58
C PRO A 733 2.92 -41.74 -3.31
N ALA A 734 2.99 -40.41 -3.27
CA ALA A 734 4.11 -39.58 -3.66
C ALA A 734 5.48 -40.22 -3.38
N THR A 735 6.30 -40.42 -4.43
CA THR A 735 7.74 -40.17 -4.41
C THR A 735 8.38 -40.28 -5.80
N ILE A 736 9.23 -39.29 -6.09
CA ILE A 736 10.43 -39.32 -6.95
C ILE A 736 10.25 -38.98 -8.43
N ALA A 737 10.69 -37.75 -8.71
CA ALA A 737 11.14 -37.24 -10.00
C ALA A 737 12.52 -37.81 -10.36
N ASP A 738 12.72 -38.03 -11.66
CA ASP A 738 13.92 -37.67 -12.43
C ASP A 738 13.53 -37.52 -13.91
#